data_AF-A0A2K6GT45-F1
#
_entry.id   AF-A0A2K6GT45-F1
#
_cell.length_a   1.000
_cell.length_b   1.000
_cell.length_c   1.000
_cell.angle_alpha   90.00
_cell.angle_beta   90.00
_cell.angle_gamma   90.00
#
_symmetry.space_group_name_H-M   'P 1'
#
loop_
_entity.id
_entity.type
_entity.pdbx_description
1 polymer ?
#
loop_
_entity_poly.entity_id
_entity_poly.type
_entity_poly.pdbx_seq_one_letter_code
_entity_poly.pdbx_strand_id
1 'polypeptide(L)'
;MRGCPRLALLCALPWLLRAAVLGQPAKPPVQPLAPRRDPGDPARGADFDHVYSGVVSLSTENIYSFNYTSQPGQVTAVRVYVNSSSENLNYPVLVVVRQQKEVLSWQVPLLFQGLYQRSYNYQEVSRTLCPSEATNETGPLEQLIFVDVASMAPLGAQYKLLVTKLKHFQLRTNVAFHFTASPSQPQYFLYKFPKDVDSVIIKVVSEMAYPCSVVSVQNIMCPVYDLDHNVEFNGVYQSMTKKAAITLQKKDFPGEQFFVVFVIKPEDYACGGSFFIQEKENQTWNLQRAKNLKVTIVPSIKESVYVKSSLFSVFIFLSFYVGCLLVVFVHCVRFQRKSIDGSFGSNDDESSSSPGRQMSSSDGGLPCQSDTDSSVEESDFDTMPDIESDKNIVRTKVVNVTGNQDICYYNFLCAHPLGVLSAFNNILSNLGHVLLGLLFLLIVLRRDILHRRALEAKDIFAMEYGIPKHFGLFYAMGIALMMEGVLSACYHVCPNYSNFQFDTSFMYMIAGLCMLKLYQTRHPDINASAYSAYASFAVVIMLTVLGVVFGKNDVWFWIIFSAIHILASLALSTQIYYMGRFKIDVSDPDLGIFRRAAMVFYTDCVQQCSRPLYMDRMVLLIMGNLVNWSFALFGLIYRPRDFASYMLGIFICNLLLYLAFYIIMKLRSSEKVLPVPLFCIVATAVVWAAALYFFFQNLSSWEGTPAESRERNRECVLLEFFDDHDIWHFLSATALFFSFLVLLTLDDDLDVVRRDQIPVF
;
A
#
# COMPACT_ATOMS: atom_id res chain seq x y z
N MET A 1 8.53 -58.20 34.01
CA MET A 1 8.25 -59.65 34.03
C MET A 1 8.99 -60.29 32.86
N ARG A 2 9.73 -61.38 33.17
CA ARG A 2 10.23 -62.49 32.32
C ARG A 2 10.12 -62.34 30.80
N GLY A 3 11.12 -62.59 29.97
CA GLY A 3 12.36 -63.34 30.16
C GLY A 3 13.16 -63.39 28.84
N CYS A 4 14.42 -63.73 28.99
CA CYS A 4 15.56 -63.57 28.07
C CYS A 4 15.65 -64.61 26.92
N PRO A 5 16.62 -64.42 25.98
CA PRO A 5 16.76 -65.01 24.64
C PRO A 5 17.75 -66.20 24.59
N ARG A 6 17.94 -66.82 23.41
CA ARG A 6 19.13 -67.63 23.01
C ARG A 6 19.31 -67.54 21.48
N LEU A 7 20.46 -67.10 20.92
CA LEU A 7 21.73 -67.85 20.66
C LEU A 7 21.50 -69.17 19.88
N ALA A 8 22.30 -69.63 18.90
CA ALA A 8 23.49 -69.17 18.20
C ALA A 8 23.88 -70.24 17.15
N LEU A 9 24.66 -69.83 16.14
CA LEU A 9 25.79 -70.55 15.50
C LEU A 9 25.61 -71.89 14.71
N LEU A 10 26.15 -71.84 13.48
CA LEU A 10 27.19 -72.72 12.87
C LEU A 10 26.85 -73.88 11.91
N CYS A 11 27.76 -73.96 10.91
CA CYS A 11 28.17 -75.09 10.06
C CYS A 11 27.29 -75.46 8.86
N ALA A 12 27.79 -75.89 7.69
CA ALA A 12 29.11 -75.96 7.06
C ALA A 12 28.88 -76.43 5.60
N LEU A 13 29.75 -76.03 4.67
CA LEU A 13 29.87 -76.56 3.30
C LEU A 13 30.22 -78.07 3.30
N PRO A 14 29.89 -78.85 2.23
CA PRO A 14 30.85 -79.05 1.15
C PRO A 14 30.29 -79.30 -0.28
N TRP A 15 31.21 -79.16 -1.23
CA TRP A 15 31.17 -79.44 -2.67
C TRP A 15 30.87 -80.91 -3.07
N LEU A 16 30.36 -81.07 -4.30
CA LEU A 16 30.71 -82.04 -5.38
C LEU A 16 29.43 -82.35 -6.18
N LEU A 17 29.24 -81.87 -7.41
CA LEU A 17 29.77 -82.52 -8.62
C LEU A 17 29.72 -81.55 -9.81
N ARG A 18 30.85 -81.47 -10.51
CA ARG A 18 31.02 -80.83 -11.82
C ARG A 18 31.39 -81.96 -12.79
N ALA A 19 30.58 -82.23 -13.79
CA ALA A 19 30.94 -82.92 -15.04
C ALA A 19 29.87 -82.54 -16.07
N ALA A 20 30.15 -81.56 -16.93
CA ALA A 20 30.79 -81.73 -18.23
C ALA A 20 29.82 -82.18 -19.32
N VAL A 21 29.24 -81.22 -20.06
CA VAL A 21 28.83 -81.41 -21.47
C VAL A 21 29.18 -80.13 -22.24
N LEU A 22 30.08 -80.25 -23.20
CA LEU A 22 30.38 -79.33 -24.31
C LEU A 22 29.06 -78.87 -24.97
N GLY A 23 28.79 -77.60 -25.25
CA GLY A 23 29.50 -76.83 -26.27
C GLY A 23 28.80 -76.92 -27.63
N GLN A 24 27.73 -76.13 -27.83
CA GLN A 24 27.27 -75.67 -29.15
C GLN A 24 26.74 -74.22 -29.04
N PRO A 25 26.98 -73.35 -30.04
CA PRO A 25 26.79 -71.91 -29.92
C PRO A 25 25.31 -71.51 -30.00
N ALA A 26 24.87 -70.71 -29.03
CA ALA A 26 23.58 -70.04 -29.07
C ALA A 26 23.55 -69.01 -30.22
N LYS A 27 22.49 -69.07 -31.02
CA LYS A 27 22.13 -68.06 -32.04
C LYS A 27 22.12 -66.66 -31.41
N PRO A 28 22.54 -65.61 -32.14
CA PRO A 28 22.41 -64.24 -31.66
C PRO A 28 20.94 -63.91 -31.41
N PRO A 29 20.62 -63.10 -30.38
CA PRO A 29 19.25 -62.65 -30.14
C PRO A 29 18.78 -61.85 -31.34
N VAL A 30 17.67 -62.29 -31.91
CA VAL A 30 16.92 -61.57 -32.94
C VAL A 30 16.55 -60.21 -32.38
N GLN A 31 17.08 -59.14 -32.99
CA GLN A 31 16.58 -57.78 -32.79
C GLN A 31 15.06 -57.79 -32.97
N PRO A 32 14.27 -57.13 -32.10
CA PRO A 32 12.85 -56.96 -32.37
C PRO A 32 12.72 -56.22 -33.69
N LEU A 33 12.16 -56.90 -34.68
CA LEU A 33 11.77 -56.30 -35.95
C LEU A 33 10.87 -55.09 -35.62
N ALA A 34 11.18 -53.93 -36.20
CA ALA A 34 10.33 -52.75 -36.09
C ALA A 34 8.86 -53.14 -36.35
N PRO A 35 7.88 -52.60 -35.60
CA PRO A 35 6.49 -52.95 -35.82
C PRO A 35 6.13 -52.62 -37.28
N ARG A 36 5.64 -53.63 -38.01
CA ARG A 36 5.03 -53.41 -39.32
C ARG A 36 3.87 -52.43 -39.13
N ARG A 37 3.88 -51.33 -39.89
CA ARG A 37 2.75 -50.39 -40.01
C ARG A 37 1.47 -51.16 -40.29
N ASP A 38 0.50 -51.03 -39.40
CA ASP A 38 -0.86 -51.50 -39.64
C ASP A 38 -1.49 -50.60 -40.73
N PRO A 39 -2.04 -51.12 -41.84
CA PRO A 39 -2.61 -50.30 -42.90
C PRO A 39 -3.94 -49.61 -42.50
N GLY A 40 -4.45 -49.90 -41.30
CA GLY A 40 -5.73 -49.41 -40.78
C GLY A 40 -5.63 -48.38 -39.66
N ASP A 41 -4.44 -47.89 -39.29
CA ASP A 41 -4.32 -46.77 -38.35
C ASP A 41 -4.39 -45.43 -39.12
N PRO A 42 -5.47 -44.65 -38.97
CA PRO A 42 -5.60 -43.36 -39.66
C PRO A 42 -4.56 -42.32 -39.18
N ALA A 43 -3.86 -42.57 -38.08
CA ALA A 43 -2.86 -41.67 -37.53
C ALA A 43 -1.46 -41.90 -38.16
N ARG A 44 -0.90 -40.85 -38.76
CA ARG A 44 0.49 -40.87 -39.26
C ARG A 44 1.45 -40.67 -38.08
N GLY A 45 2.36 -41.63 -37.87
CA GLY A 45 3.47 -41.46 -36.92
C GLY A 45 4.30 -40.22 -37.28
N ALA A 46 4.49 -39.34 -36.30
CA ALA A 46 5.12 -38.03 -36.45
C ALA A 46 6.24 -37.81 -35.44
N ASP A 47 7.27 -37.07 -35.88
CA ASP A 47 8.44 -36.70 -35.12
C ASP A 47 8.26 -35.29 -34.52
N PHE A 48 8.76 -35.12 -33.29
CA PHE A 48 8.83 -33.81 -32.66
C PHE A 48 9.84 -32.89 -33.36
N ASP A 49 9.64 -31.59 -33.21
CA ASP A 49 10.52 -30.53 -33.77
C ASP A 49 10.60 -30.56 -35.31
N HIS A 50 9.64 -31.21 -35.96
CA HIS A 50 9.46 -31.24 -37.41
C HIS A 50 8.23 -30.42 -37.83
N VAL A 51 8.34 -29.66 -38.92
CA VAL A 51 7.25 -28.83 -39.45
C VAL A 51 6.47 -29.62 -40.51
N TYR A 52 5.23 -29.96 -40.22
CA TYR A 52 4.31 -30.62 -41.13
C TYR A 52 3.48 -29.59 -41.87
N SER A 53 3.55 -29.56 -43.20
CA SER A 53 2.69 -28.71 -44.04
C SER A 53 1.66 -29.57 -44.77
N GLY A 54 0.39 -29.16 -44.74
CA GLY A 54 -0.70 -29.93 -45.35
C GLY A 54 -1.87 -29.05 -45.79
N VAL A 55 -2.84 -29.70 -46.46
CA VAL A 55 -4.11 -29.10 -46.88
C VAL A 55 -5.25 -29.92 -46.30
N VAL A 56 -6.24 -29.26 -45.71
CA VAL A 56 -7.47 -29.88 -45.17
C VAL A 56 -8.71 -29.28 -45.84
N SER A 57 -9.74 -30.09 -46.06
CA SER A 57 -10.97 -29.71 -46.74
C SER A 57 -12.13 -30.57 -46.24
N LEU A 58 -13.34 -30.33 -46.76
CA LEU A 58 -14.55 -31.11 -46.41
C LEU A 58 -14.34 -32.63 -46.49
N SER A 59 -13.47 -33.11 -47.38
CA SER A 59 -13.19 -34.54 -47.59
C SER A 59 -11.84 -35.00 -47.04
N THR A 60 -11.01 -34.09 -46.52
CA THR A 60 -9.62 -34.36 -46.15
C THR A 60 -9.30 -33.84 -44.75
N GLU A 61 -9.08 -34.77 -43.83
CA GLU A 61 -8.52 -34.53 -42.50
C GLU A 61 -7.10 -35.11 -42.39
N ASN A 62 -6.29 -34.61 -41.46
CA ASN A 62 -4.97 -35.18 -41.18
C ASN A 62 -4.80 -35.41 -39.68
N ILE A 63 -4.42 -36.63 -39.32
CA ILE A 63 -4.18 -37.04 -37.93
C ILE A 63 -2.70 -37.40 -37.77
N TYR A 64 -2.04 -36.78 -36.80
CA TYR A 64 -0.65 -37.02 -36.44
C TYR A 64 -0.56 -37.66 -35.06
N SER A 65 0.22 -38.74 -34.92
CA SER A 65 0.49 -39.39 -33.64
C SER A 65 1.92 -39.12 -33.17
N PHE A 66 2.04 -38.64 -31.93
CA PHE A 66 3.30 -38.37 -31.26
C PHE A 66 3.40 -39.19 -29.98
N ASN A 67 4.56 -39.80 -29.72
CA ASN A 67 4.81 -40.54 -28.50
C ASN A 67 6.09 -40.08 -27.79
N TYR A 68 6.05 -40.03 -26.46
CA TYR A 68 7.24 -39.79 -25.66
C TYR A 68 7.12 -40.43 -24.29
N THR A 69 8.27 -40.75 -23.68
CA THR A 69 8.32 -41.31 -22.33
C THR A 69 8.66 -40.21 -21.34
N SER A 70 7.82 -40.03 -20.33
CA SER A 70 8.08 -39.13 -19.20
C SER A 70 8.83 -39.90 -18.11
N GLN A 71 9.94 -39.34 -17.61
CA GLN A 71 10.73 -39.96 -16.55
C GLN A 71 10.38 -39.38 -15.17
N PRO A 72 10.42 -40.18 -14.09
CA PRO A 72 10.20 -39.69 -12.74
C PRO A 72 11.16 -38.54 -12.39
N GLY A 73 10.61 -37.42 -11.91
CA GLY A 73 11.39 -36.23 -11.54
C GLY A 73 11.74 -35.28 -12.69
N GLN A 74 11.40 -35.59 -13.94
CA GLN A 74 11.57 -34.69 -15.08
C GLN A 74 10.21 -34.35 -15.71
N VAL A 75 9.77 -33.10 -15.59
CA VAL A 75 8.54 -32.62 -16.21
C VAL A 75 8.82 -32.21 -17.65
N THR A 76 8.26 -32.95 -18.60
CA THR A 76 8.32 -32.62 -20.03
C THR A 76 6.99 -32.03 -20.47
N ALA A 77 7.00 -30.78 -20.93
CA ALA A 77 5.84 -30.12 -21.53
C ALA A 77 5.94 -30.12 -23.05
N VAL A 78 4.79 -30.22 -23.72
CA VAL A 78 4.69 -30.24 -25.19
C VAL A 78 3.96 -28.99 -25.66
N ARG A 79 4.50 -28.30 -26.66
CA ARG A 79 3.87 -27.12 -27.26
C ARG A 79 3.49 -27.40 -28.70
N VAL A 80 2.23 -27.16 -29.02
CA VAL A 80 1.63 -27.33 -30.35
C VAL A 80 1.48 -25.96 -30.98
N TYR A 81 2.18 -25.70 -32.08
CA TYR A 81 2.09 -24.50 -32.91
C TYR A 81 1.36 -24.85 -34.20
N VAL A 82 0.35 -24.06 -34.56
CA VAL A 82 -0.37 -24.17 -35.83
C VAL A 82 -0.45 -22.81 -36.49
N ASN A 83 -0.14 -22.76 -37.77
CA ASN A 83 -0.30 -21.59 -38.63
C ASN A 83 -1.18 -21.97 -39.83
N SER A 84 -2.17 -21.13 -40.16
CA SER A 84 -3.02 -21.30 -41.34
C SER A 84 -2.96 -20.07 -42.23
N SER A 85 -2.80 -20.27 -43.53
CA SER A 85 -2.86 -19.18 -44.51
C SER A 85 -4.30 -18.83 -44.92
N SER A 86 -5.30 -19.54 -44.39
CA SER A 86 -6.72 -19.25 -44.65
C SER A 86 -7.20 -18.10 -43.77
N GLU A 87 -7.73 -17.05 -44.40
CA GLU A 87 -8.39 -15.93 -43.70
C GLU A 87 -9.91 -16.15 -43.57
N ASN A 88 -10.44 -17.26 -44.08
CA ASN A 88 -11.88 -17.50 -44.13
C ASN A 88 -12.42 -17.92 -42.74
N LEU A 89 -13.17 -17.02 -42.11
CA LEU A 89 -13.77 -17.24 -40.79
C LEU A 89 -14.96 -18.19 -40.79
N ASN A 90 -15.62 -18.40 -41.93
CA ASN A 90 -16.77 -19.32 -42.04
C ASN A 90 -16.32 -20.79 -42.09
N TYR A 91 -15.07 -21.03 -42.54
CA TYR A 91 -14.49 -22.36 -42.67
C TYR A 91 -13.07 -22.38 -42.08
N PRO A 92 -12.91 -22.21 -40.76
CA PRO A 92 -11.60 -22.19 -40.13
C PRO A 92 -10.95 -23.58 -40.17
N VAL A 93 -9.65 -23.62 -39.90
CA VAL A 93 -8.93 -24.86 -39.61
C VAL A 93 -9.16 -25.19 -38.14
N LEU A 94 -9.80 -26.33 -37.87
CA LEU A 94 -10.00 -26.84 -36.52
C LEU A 94 -8.83 -27.76 -36.15
N VAL A 95 -8.29 -27.55 -34.95
CA VAL A 95 -7.22 -28.35 -34.38
C VAL A 95 -7.77 -28.99 -33.11
N VAL A 96 -7.66 -30.32 -33.02
CA VAL A 96 -8.06 -31.10 -31.84
C VAL A 96 -6.87 -31.91 -31.37
N VAL A 97 -6.40 -31.63 -30.16
CA VAL A 97 -5.32 -32.36 -29.51
C VAL A 97 -5.92 -33.29 -28.46
N ARG A 98 -5.72 -34.59 -28.65
CA ARG A 98 -6.15 -35.61 -27.70
C ARG A 98 -4.95 -36.11 -26.92
N GLN A 99 -5.01 -35.95 -25.61
CA GLN A 99 -4.13 -36.59 -24.64
C GLN A 99 -4.90 -37.70 -23.92
N GLN A 100 -4.20 -38.58 -23.18
CA GLN A 100 -4.84 -39.68 -22.44
C GLN A 100 -5.83 -39.21 -21.36
N LYS A 101 -5.67 -37.98 -20.83
CA LYS A 101 -6.50 -37.42 -19.74
C LYS A 101 -7.39 -36.25 -20.15
N GLU A 102 -7.14 -35.64 -21.30
CA GLU A 102 -7.78 -34.38 -21.69
C GLU A 102 -7.82 -34.24 -23.22
N VAL A 103 -8.80 -33.47 -23.71
CA VAL A 103 -8.89 -33.05 -25.10
C VAL A 103 -8.93 -31.53 -25.15
N LEU A 104 -8.01 -30.94 -25.92
CA LEU A 104 -7.94 -29.50 -26.14
C LEU A 104 -8.27 -29.22 -27.60
N SER A 105 -9.11 -28.22 -27.89
CA SER A 105 -9.41 -27.83 -29.27
C SER A 105 -9.44 -26.32 -29.45
N TRP A 106 -9.07 -25.88 -30.64
CA TRP A 106 -9.15 -24.47 -31.04
C TRP A 106 -9.26 -24.36 -32.56
N GLN A 107 -9.63 -23.17 -33.03
CA GLN A 107 -9.70 -22.83 -34.44
C GLN A 107 -8.56 -21.91 -34.86
N VAL A 108 -8.15 -21.99 -36.13
CA VAL A 108 -7.19 -21.09 -36.78
C VAL A 108 -7.83 -20.56 -38.07
N PRO A 109 -7.99 -19.23 -38.24
CA PRO A 109 -7.53 -18.17 -37.34
C PRO A 109 -8.31 -18.12 -36.02
N LEU A 110 -7.57 -17.85 -34.93
CA LEU A 110 -8.14 -17.66 -33.60
C LEU A 110 -8.75 -16.27 -33.48
N LEU A 111 -9.95 -16.19 -32.92
CA LEU A 111 -10.70 -14.96 -32.77
C LEU A 111 -10.73 -14.54 -31.30
N PHE A 112 -10.34 -13.29 -31.03
CA PHE A 112 -10.57 -12.62 -29.76
C PHE A 112 -11.62 -11.52 -29.93
N GLN A 113 -12.61 -11.49 -29.05
CA GLN A 113 -13.57 -10.41 -28.97
C GLN A 113 -13.09 -9.38 -27.95
N GLY A 114 -12.77 -8.19 -28.43
CA GLY A 114 -12.45 -7.04 -27.58
C GLY A 114 -13.70 -6.28 -27.13
N LEU A 115 -13.48 -5.17 -26.44
CA LEU A 115 -14.54 -4.23 -26.11
C LEU A 115 -15.18 -3.68 -27.40
N TYR A 116 -16.49 -3.39 -27.34
CA TYR A 116 -17.28 -2.89 -28.49
C TYR A 116 -17.35 -3.83 -29.69
N GLN A 117 -17.36 -5.15 -29.47
CA GLN A 117 -17.52 -6.18 -30.52
C GLN A 117 -16.43 -6.19 -31.60
N ARG A 118 -15.26 -5.59 -31.35
CA ARG A 118 -14.11 -5.72 -32.25
C ARG A 118 -13.56 -7.14 -32.21
N SER A 119 -13.24 -7.67 -33.38
CA SER A 119 -12.69 -9.01 -33.52
C SER A 119 -11.24 -8.94 -33.99
N TYR A 120 -10.34 -9.60 -33.26
CA TYR A 120 -8.93 -9.73 -33.61
C TYR A 120 -8.66 -11.15 -34.05
N ASN A 121 -8.15 -11.32 -35.28
CA ASN A 121 -7.86 -12.61 -35.88
C ASN A 121 -6.36 -12.92 -35.87
N TYR A 122 -6.01 -14.12 -35.42
CA TYR A 122 -4.62 -14.59 -35.37
C TYR A 122 -4.46 -15.86 -36.20
N GLN A 123 -3.66 -15.76 -37.26
CA GLN A 123 -3.32 -16.89 -38.14
C GLN A 123 -2.34 -17.87 -37.49
N GLU A 124 -1.62 -17.44 -36.45
CA GLU A 124 -0.67 -18.24 -35.70
C GLU A 124 -1.13 -18.46 -34.27
N VAL A 125 -1.29 -19.72 -33.88
CA VAL A 125 -1.76 -20.10 -32.55
C VAL A 125 -0.80 -21.11 -31.94
N SER A 126 -0.48 -20.95 -30.66
CA SER A 126 0.33 -21.92 -29.92
C SER A 126 -0.28 -22.23 -28.57
N ARG A 127 -0.32 -23.52 -28.24
CA ARG A 127 -0.82 -24.01 -26.95
C ARG A 127 0.20 -24.93 -26.30
N THR A 128 0.42 -24.73 -25.01
CA THR A 128 1.25 -25.62 -24.19
C THR A 128 0.31 -26.62 -23.53
N LEU A 129 0.49 -27.90 -23.83
CA LEU A 129 -0.35 -28.97 -23.31
C LEU A 129 -0.04 -29.21 -21.83
N CYS A 130 -1.08 -29.54 -21.04
CA CYS A 130 -0.89 -29.80 -19.63
C CYS A 130 0.06 -31.01 -19.46
N PRO A 131 1.15 -30.87 -18.70
CA PRO A 131 2.11 -31.95 -18.53
C PRO A 131 1.52 -33.05 -17.65
N SER A 132 1.80 -34.31 -18.00
CA SER A 132 1.50 -35.45 -17.13
C SER A 132 2.75 -35.84 -16.35
N GLU A 133 2.70 -35.73 -15.01
CA GLU A 133 3.81 -36.12 -14.14
C GLU A 133 3.89 -37.64 -14.00
N ALA A 134 5.08 -38.20 -14.27
CA ALA A 134 5.43 -39.55 -13.87
C ALA A 134 5.84 -39.52 -12.39
N THR A 135 5.10 -40.23 -11.54
CA THR A 135 5.43 -40.38 -10.11
C THR A 135 6.38 -41.55 -9.92
N ASN A 136 7.13 -41.56 -8.80
CA ASN A 136 7.98 -42.69 -8.45
C ASN A 136 7.18 -44.02 -8.32
N GLU A 137 5.88 -43.93 -8.09
CA GLU A 137 4.95 -45.07 -8.00
C GLU A 137 4.50 -45.58 -9.38
N THR A 138 4.36 -44.69 -10.37
CA THR A 138 3.89 -45.04 -11.71
C THR A 138 5.03 -45.46 -12.66
N GLY A 139 6.28 -45.14 -12.31
CA GLY A 139 7.44 -45.44 -13.15
C GLY A 139 7.47 -44.57 -14.43
N PRO A 140 8.31 -44.92 -15.41
CA PRO A 140 8.34 -44.23 -16.71
C PRO A 140 6.99 -44.38 -17.41
N LEU A 141 6.37 -43.26 -17.76
CA LEU A 141 5.02 -43.26 -18.31
C LEU A 141 5.05 -42.88 -19.79
N GLU A 142 4.60 -43.81 -20.65
CA GLU A 142 4.47 -43.55 -22.08
C GLU A 142 3.24 -42.69 -22.36
N GLN A 143 3.49 -41.53 -22.97
CA GLN A 143 2.50 -40.53 -23.33
C GLN A 143 2.25 -40.58 -24.83
N LEU A 144 0.98 -40.65 -25.20
CA LEU A 144 0.50 -40.62 -26.58
C LEU A 144 -0.33 -39.36 -26.78
N ILE A 145 0.00 -38.61 -27.83
CA ILE A 145 -0.67 -37.38 -28.23
C ILE A 145 -1.13 -37.55 -29.68
N PHE A 146 -2.40 -37.29 -29.94
CA PHE A 146 -2.94 -37.21 -31.30
C PHE A 146 -3.30 -35.77 -31.61
N VAL A 147 -2.82 -35.26 -32.75
CA VAL A 147 -3.20 -33.94 -33.27
C VAL A 147 -3.99 -34.14 -34.56
N ASP A 148 -5.27 -33.83 -34.49
CA ASP A 148 -6.19 -33.84 -35.63
C ASP A 148 -6.33 -32.41 -36.17
N VAL A 149 -6.20 -32.28 -37.49
CA VAL A 149 -6.39 -31.04 -38.24
C VAL A 149 -7.44 -31.27 -39.31
N ALA A 150 -8.53 -30.51 -39.26
CA ALA A 150 -9.67 -30.63 -40.16
C ALA A 150 -10.24 -29.24 -40.54
N SER A 151 -10.99 -29.15 -41.64
CA SER A 151 -11.67 -27.91 -42.04
C SER A 151 -12.84 -28.21 -42.96
N MET A 152 -13.89 -27.39 -42.90
CA MET A 152 -15.00 -27.44 -43.86
C MET A 152 -14.73 -26.61 -45.14
N ALA A 153 -13.48 -26.17 -45.36
CA ALA A 153 -13.13 -25.32 -46.49
C ALA A 153 -13.36 -26.03 -47.85
N PRO A 154 -14.13 -25.43 -48.78
CA PRO A 154 -14.42 -26.04 -50.08
C PRO A 154 -13.22 -26.04 -51.04
N LEU A 155 -12.33 -25.04 -50.92
CA LEU A 155 -11.13 -24.90 -51.78
C LEU A 155 -9.84 -25.44 -51.11
N GLY A 156 -9.97 -26.08 -49.95
CA GLY A 156 -8.84 -26.56 -49.14
C GLY A 156 -8.12 -25.43 -48.39
N ALA A 157 -7.92 -25.60 -47.08
CA ALA A 157 -7.17 -24.69 -46.24
C ALA A 157 -5.75 -25.24 -45.99
N GLN A 158 -4.73 -24.43 -46.32
CA GLN A 158 -3.33 -24.76 -46.05
C GLN A 158 -2.97 -24.47 -44.60
N TYR A 159 -2.28 -25.41 -43.96
CA TYR A 159 -1.77 -25.25 -42.60
C TYR A 159 -0.33 -25.76 -42.45
N LYS A 160 0.34 -25.26 -41.41
CA LYS A 160 1.61 -25.73 -40.90
C LYS A 160 1.44 -26.12 -39.43
N LEU A 161 1.82 -27.34 -39.08
CA LEU A 161 1.80 -27.89 -37.73
C LEU A 161 3.24 -28.12 -37.27
N LEU A 162 3.55 -27.70 -36.04
CA LEU A 162 4.82 -27.95 -35.38
C LEU A 162 4.54 -28.35 -33.92
N VAL A 163 5.02 -29.53 -33.53
CA VAL A 163 4.90 -30.02 -32.15
C VAL A 163 6.29 -30.13 -31.55
N THR A 164 6.54 -29.43 -30.45
CA THR A 164 7.88 -29.29 -29.84
C THR A 164 7.88 -29.76 -28.39
N LYS A 165 9.00 -30.35 -27.95
CA LYS A 165 9.24 -30.65 -26.53
C LYS A 165 9.97 -29.47 -25.89
N LEU A 166 9.38 -28.87 -24.86
CA LEU A 166 9.97 -27.72 -24.19
C LEU A 166 11.15 -28.15 -23.31
N LYS A 167 12.38 -27.81 -23.74
CA LYS A 167 13.62 -28.12 -22.99
C LYS A 167 13.75 -27.36 -21.66
N HIS A 168 13.13 -26.18 -21.56
CA HIS A 168 13.21 -25.29 -20.38
C HIS A 168 11.81 -24.89 -19.89
N PHE A 169 11.02 -25.89 -19.46
CA PHE A 169 9.68 -25.66 -18.91
C PHE A 169 9.69 -25.26 -17.42
N GLN A 170 10.74 -25.63 -16.68
CA GLN A 170 10.86 -25.36 -15.25
C GLN A 170 11.69 -24.10 -14.98
N LEU A 171 11.13 -23.15 -14.23
CA LEU A 171 11.82 -21.96 -13.75
C LEU A 171 12.76 -22.32 -12.59
N ARG A 172 13.92 -21.66 -12.53
CA ARG A 172 14.94 -21.86 -11.49
C ARG A 172 15.04 -20.63 -10.59
N THR A 173 15.28 -20.87 -9.31
CA THR A 173 15.51 -19.81 -8.32
C THR A 173 16.79 -19.03 -8.63
N ASN A 174 16.76 -17.71 -8.49
CA ASN A 174 17.85 -16.77 -8.76
C ASN A 174 18.39 -16.79 -10.20
N VAL A 175 17.62 -17.32 -11.16
CA VAL A 175 17.97 -17.31 -12.58
C VAL A 175 16.92 -16.52 -13.35
N ALA A 176 17.36 -15.54 -14.13
CA ALA A 176 16.49 -14.81 -15.03
C ALA A 176 16.15 -15.67 -16.27
N PHE A 177 14.87 -15.77 -16.58
CA PHE A 177 14.37 -16.48 -17.75
C PHE A 177 13.63 -15.51 -18.67
N HIS A 178 13.97 -15.55 -19.96
CA HIS A 178 13.49 -14.62 -20.98
C HIS A 178 12.64 -15.36 -22.00
N PHE A 179 11.47 -14.83 -22.32
CA PHE A 179 10.57 -15.39 -23.32
C PHE A 179 9.65 -14.30 -23.90
N THR A 180 8.99 -14.64 -25.01
CA THR A 180 8.02 -13.76 -25.68
C THR A 180 6.65 -14.42 -25.66
N ALA A 181 5.62 -13.68 -25.27
CA ALA A 181 4.23 -14.16 -25.32
C ALA A 181 3.38 -13.23 -26.18
N SER A 182 2.29 -13.75 -26.73
CA SER A 182 1.27 -12.98 -27.48
C SER A 182 -0.13 -13.47 -27.08
N PRO A 183 -1.21 -12.75 -27.43
CA PRO A 183 -2.57 -13.20 -27.13
C PRO A 183 -2.89 -14.60 -27.69
N SER A 184 -2.41 -14.91 -28.89
CA SER A 184 -2.61 -16.23 -29.52
C SER A 184 -1.57 -17.29 -29.14
N GLN A 185 -0.51 -16.90 -28.42
CA GLN A 185 0.57 -17.77 -27.99
C GLN A 185 0.91 -17.56 -26.51
N PRO A 186 -0.03 -17.77 -25.58
CA PRO A 186 0.24 -17.66 -24.15
C PRO A 186 1.33 -18.65 -23.71
N GLN A 187 1.97 -18.35 -22.59
CA GLN A 187 3.04 -19.17 -22.03
C GLN A 187 2.80 -19.40 -20.55
N TYR A 188 3.10 -20.61 -20.09
CA TYR A 188 3.19 -20.89 -18.66
C TYR A 188 4.37 -21.82 -18.38
N PHE A 189 4.86 -21.75 -17.15
CA PHE A 189 6.04 -22.49 -16.72
C PHE A 189 5.82 -23.08 -15.32
N LEU A 190 6.46 -24.22 -15.06
CA LEU A 190 6.43 -24.86 -13.74
C LEU A 190 7.50 -24.25 -12.83
N TYR A 191 7.17 -24.03 -11.57
CA TYR A 191 8.14 -23.76 -10.53
C TYR A 191 7.97 -24.75 -9.38
N LYS A 192 9.09 -25.28 -8.89
CA LYS A 192 9.15 -26.18 -7.74
C LYS A 192 10.01 -25.55 -6.65
N PHE A 193 9.49 -25.50 -5.43
CA PHE A 193 10.22 -24.96 -4.30
C PHE A 193 11.49 -25.79 -4.01
N PRO A 194 12.67 -25.15 -3.85
CA PRO A 194 13.83 -25.79 -3.25
C PRO A 194 13.54 -26.26 -1.82
N LYS A 195 14.30 -27.26 -1.32
CA LYS A 195 14.10 -27.83 0.02
C LYS A 195 14.25 -26.80 1.15
N ASP A 196 15.13 -25.82 0.98
CA ASP A 196 15.49 -24.84 2.02
C ASP A 196 14.80 -23.47 1.85
N VAL A 197 13.71 -23.40 1.07
CA VAL A 197 13.02 -22.14 0.73
C VAL A 197 11.52 -22.27 0.99
N ASP A 198 11.01 -21.54 1.99
CA ASP A 198 9.60 -21.57 2.39
C ASP A 198 8.73 -20.51 1.70
N SER A 199 9.35 -19.49 1.11
CA SER A 199 8.64 -18.40 0.46
C SER A 199 9.47 -17.80 -0.67
N VAL A 200 8.79 -17.37 -1.72
CA VAL A 200 9.43 -16.84 -2.93
C VAL A 200 8.67 -15.62 -3.43
N ILE A 201 9.36 -14.75 -4.14
CA ILE A 201 8.76 -13.64 -4.89
C ILE A 201 9.08 -13.81 -6.38
N ILE A 202 8.02 -13.80 -7.19
CA ILE A 202 8.11 -13.84 -8.65
C ILE A 202 8.22 -12.39 -9.13
N LYS A 203 9.36 -12.02 -9.69
CA LYS A 203 9.60 -10.70 -10.27
C LYS A 203 9.50 -10.79 -11.78
N VAL A 204 8.58 -10.04 -12.37
CA VAL A 204 8.37 -10.01 -13.82
C VAL A 204 8.63 -8.59 -14.32
N VAL A 205 9.46 -8.46 -15.35
CA VAL A 205 9.87 -7.18 -15.93
C VAL A 205 9.75 -7.23 -17.46
N SER A 206 9.29 -6.12 -18.03
CA SER A 206 9.26 -5.84 -19.47
C SER A 206 9.86 -4.46 -19.74
N GLU A 207 10.59 -4.31 -20.83
CA GLU A 207 11.15 -3.01 -21.26
C GLU A 207 10.04 -2.06 -21.74
N MET A 208 9.03 -2.61 -22.39
CA MET A 208 7.88 -1.88 -22.94
C MET A 208 6.68 -1.95 -21.99
N ALA A 209 5.94 -0.83 -21.85
CA ALA A 209 4.72 -0.76 -21.04
C ALA A 209 3.57 -1.58 -21.65
N TYR A 210 3.37 -1.42 -22.96
CA TYR A 210 2.32 -2.08 -23.72
C TYR A 210 2.95 -3.10 -24.69
N PRO A 211 2.24 -4.20 -25.03
CA PRO A 211 0.84 -4.51 -24.71
C PRO A 211 0.61 -4.91 -23.24
N CYS A 212 -0.61 -4.72 -22.73
CA CYS A 212 -1.01 -5.13 -21.39
C CYS A 212 -0.91 -6.65 -21.22
N SER A 213 -0.52 -7.08 -20.02
CA SER A 213 -0.36 -8.50 -19.71
C SER A 213 -0.89 -8.82 -18.32
N VAL A 214 -1.35 -10.05 -18.13
CA VAL A 214 -1.70 -10.62 -16.83
C VAL A 214 -0.72 -11.72 -16.48
N VAL A 215 -0.19 -11.66 -15.26
CA VAL A 215 0.62 -12.71 -14.65
C VAL A 215 -0.25 -13.40 -13.62
N SER A 216 -0.43 -14.71 -13.73
CA SER A 216 -1.26 -15.52 -12.84
C SER A 216 -0.45 -16.70 -12.30
N VAL A 217 -0.65 -17.02 -11.02
CA VAL A 217 -0.01 -18.13 -10.32
C VAL A 217 -1.10 -19.11 -9.96
N GLN A 218 -1.02 -20.33 -10.49
CA GLN A 218 -2.06 -21.34 -10.37
C GLN A 218 -1.51 -22.62 -9.75
N ASN A 219 -2.38 -23.37 -9.06
CA ASN A 219 -2.07 -24.71 -8.58
C ASN A 219 -1.74 -25.65 -9.76
N ILE A 220 -1.05 -26.76 -9.45
CA ILE A 220 -0.70 -27.81 -10.43
C ILE A 220 -1.94 -28.66 -10.76
N MET A 221 -2.93 -28.05 -11.42
CA MET A 221 -4.20 -28.67 -11.78
C MET A 221 -4.49 -28.41 -13.25
N CYS A 222 -4.92 -29.44 -13.98
CA CYS A 222 -5.40 -29.31 -15.36
C CYS A 222 -6.94 -29.21 -15.35
N PRO A 223 -7.56 -28.39 -16.23
CA PRO A 223 -6.93 -27.54 -17.23
C PRO A 223 -6.23 -26.31 -16.62
N VAL A 224 -5.13 -25.87 -17.23
CA VAL A 224 -4.46 -24.61 -16.88
C VAL A 224 -5.23 -23.46 -17.54
N TYR A 225 -5.59 -22.44 -16.78
CA TYR A 225 -6.28 -21.27 -17.31
C TYR A 225 -5.28 -20.29 -17.95
N ASP A 226 -5.00 -20.49 -19.23
CA ASP A 226 -4.04 -19.73 -20.05
C ASP A 226 -4.71 -18.83 -21.11
N LEU A 227 -6.03 -18.59 -21.01
CA LEU A 227 -6.81 -17.78 -21.93
C LEU A 227 -7.14 -16.42 -21.33
N ASP A 228 -7.32 -15.45 -22.23
CA ASP A 228 -7.71 -14.08 -21.88
C ASP A 228 -8.92 -14.01 -20.94
N HIS A 229 -9.93 -14.84 -21.18
CA HIS A 229 -11.19 -14.84 -20.43
C HIS A 229 -11.17 -15.72 -19.16
N ASN A 230 -10.15 -16.55 -18.95
CA ASN A 230 -10.13 -17.50 -17.82
C ASN A 230 -8.93 -17.37 -16.87
N VAL A 231 -7.86 -16.68 -17.28
CA VAL A 231 -6.62 -16.55 -16.50
C VAL A 231 -6.81 -15.91 -15.11
N GLU A 232 -7.91 -15.20 -14.92
CA GLU A 232 -8.30 -14.50 -13.69
C GLU A 232 -9.20 -15.35 -12.75
N PHE A 233 -9.62 -16.55 -13.15
CA PHE A 233 -10.54 -17.39 -12.36
C PHE A 233 -9.88 -18.28 -11.31
N ASN A 234 -8.56 -18.52 -11.40
CA ASN A 234 -7.87 -19.41 -10.48
C ASN A 234 -6.55 -18.82 -10.00
N GLY A 235 -6.24 -19.09 -8.74
CA GLY A 235 -5.00 -18.69 -8.11
C GLY A 235 -4.89 -17.18 -7.93
N VAL A 236 -3.65 -16.68 -7.90
CA VAL A 236 -3.34 -15.27 -7.61
C VAL A 236 -2.85 -14.58 -8.88
N TYR A 237 -3.38 -13.40 -9.20
CA TYR A 237 -3.01 -12.70 -10.43
C TYR A 237 -2.79 -11.20 -10.26
N GLN A 238 -2.03 -10.64 -11.20
CA GLN A 238 -1.77 -9.20 -11.34
C GLN A 238 -1.83 -8.80 -12.81
N SER A 239 -2.47 -7.67 -13.10
CA SER A 239 -2.22 -6.93 -14.35
C SER A 239 -0.87 -6.22 -14.33
N MET A 240 -0.25 -6.09 -15.49
CA MET A 240 1.12 -5.63 -15.64
C MET A 240 1.33 -4.83 -16.91
N THR A 241 1.83 -3.60 -16.76
CA THR A 241 2.49 -2.85 -17.84
C THR A 241 3.97 -3.22 -17.91
N LYS A 242 4.85 -2.64 -17.09
CA LYS A 242 6.30 -2.96 -17.10
C LYS A 242 6.76 -3.92 -16.01
N LYS A 243 6.08 -3.93 -14.86
CA LYS A 243 6.51 -4.66 -13.67
C LYS A 243 5.34 -5.37 -13.00
N ALA A 244 5.58 -6.58 -12.50
CA ALA A 244 4.71 -7.30 -11.59
C ALA A 244 5.56 -8.06 -10.57
N ALA A 245 5.01 -8.23 -9.37
CA ALA A 245 5.68 -8.91 -8.27
C ALA A 245 4.66 -9.64 -7.40
N ILE A 246 4.76 -10.97 -7.33
CA ILE A 246 3.82 -11.81 -6.56
C ILE A 246 4.62 -12.61 -5.53
N THR A 247 4.32 -12.40 -4.24
CA THR A 247 4.91 -13.13 -3.12
C THR A 247 4.04 -14.34 -2.78
N LEU A 248 4.67 -15.51 -2.64
CA LEU A 248 4.01 -16.80 -2.46
C LEU A 248 4.64 -17.57 -1.29
N GLN A 249 3.83 -18.33 -0.56
CA GLN A 249 4.30 -19.22 0.50
C GLN A 249 4.19 -20.68 0.04
N LYS A 250 5.21 -21.47 0.35
CA LYS A 250 5.29 -22.89 -0.01
C LYS A 250 4.09 -23.70 0.51
N LYS A 251 3.60 -23.34 1.70
CA LYS A 251 2.48 -24.01 2.36
C LYS A 251 1.13 -23.88 1.63
N ASP A 252 1.00 -22.88 0.76
CA ASP A 252 -0.25 -22.59 0.06
C ASP A 252 -0.45 -23.50 -1.17
N PHE A 253 0.58 -24.25 -1.58
CA PHE A 253 0.59 -25.04 -2.82
C PHE A 253 0.73 -26.55 -2.55
N PRO A 254 -0.23 -27.37 -3.03
CA PRO A 254 -0.12 -28.82 -2.92
C PRO A 254 1.04 -29.34 -3.78
N GLY A 255 1.87 -30.21 -3.21
CA GLY A 255 3.03 -30.80 -3.91
C GLY A 255 4.26 -29.87 -3.99
N GLU A 256 4.25 -28.72 -3.31
CA GLU A 256 5.37 -27.76 -3.27
C GLU A 256 5.78 -27.23 -4.66
N GLN A 257 4.82 -27.11 -5.59
CA GLN A 257 5.04 -26.58 -6.94
C GLN A 257 3.79 -25.83 -7.44
N PHE A 258 3.96 -24.97 -8.44
CA PHE A 258 2.88 -24.19 -9.04
C PHE A 258 3.20 -23.80 -10.50
N PHE A 259 2.16 -23.41 -11.25
CA PHE A 259 2.31 -22.83 -12.58
C PHE A 259 2.34 -21.31 -12.52
N VAL A 260 3.23 -20.70 -13.30
CA VAL A 260 3.24 -19.25 -13.56
C VAL A 260 2.79 -19.04 -14.99
N VAL A 261 1.62 -18.43 -15.15
CA VAL A 261 0.91 -18.23 -16.41
C VAL A 261 1.02 -16.78 -16.85
N PHE A 262 1.32 -16.58 -18.13
CA PHE A 262 1.52 -15.28 -18.76
C PHE A 262 0.59 -15.14 -19.96
N VAL A 263 -0.36 -14.22 -19.85
CA VAL A 263 -1.35 -13.94 -20.89
C VAL A 263 -1.22 -12.49 -21.31
N ILE A 264 -1.04 -12.26 -22.61
CA ILE A 264 -1.05 -10.90 -23.18
C ILE A 264 -2.49 -10.58 -23.58
N LYS A 265 -2.99 -9.43 -23.12
CA LYS A 265 -4.35 -8.99 -23.41
C LYS A 265 -4.45 -8.49 -24.86
N PRO A 266 -5.54 -8.82 -25.59
CA PRO A 266 -5.75 -8.31 -26.94
C PRO A 266 -5.88 -6.79 -26.97
N GLU A 267 -6.33 -6.20 -25.86
CA GLU A 267 -6.48 -4.76 -25.66
C GLU A 267 -5.83 -4.31 -24.36
N ASP A 268 -5.54 -3.01 -24.24
CA ASP A 268 -4.77 -2.45 -23.12
C ASP A 268 -5.64 -1.96 -21.94
N TYR A 269 -6.96 -2.12 -22.02
CA TYR A 269 -7.92 -1.58 -21.05
C TYR A 269 -7.69 -2.11 -19.62
N ALA A 270 -7.30 -3.38 -19.48
CA ALA A 270 -7.04 -4.00 -18.17
C ALA A 270 -5.87 -3.34 -17.43
N CYS A 271 -4.98 -2.66 -18.16
CA CYS A 271 -3.87 -1.89 -17.60
C CYS A 271 -4.12 -0.37 -17.62
N GLY A 272 -5.31 0.10 -18.01
CA GLY A 272 -5.62 1.54 -18.12
C GLY A 272 -5.25 2.21 -19.43
N GLY A 273 -4.85 1.44 -20.44
CA GLY A 273 -4.53 1.96 -21.76
C GLY A 273 -5.72 2.67 -22.39
N SER A 274 -5.48 3.87 -22.94
CA SER A 274 -6.50 4.63 -23.66
C SER A 274 -6.90 3.92 -24.95
N PHE A 275 -8.20 3.83 -25.20
CA PHE A 275 -8.74 3.39 -26.46
C PHE A 275 -8.44 4.44 -27.54
N PHE A 276 -7.46 4.20 -28.42
CA PHE A 276 -7.29 5.04 -29.60
C PHE A 276 -8.40 4.72 -30.60
N ILE A 277 -9.48 5.50 -30.57
CA ILE A 277 -10.37 5.65 -31.74
C ILE A 277 -9.63 6.55 -32.72
N GLN A 278 -8.76 5.97 -33.54
CA GLN A 278 -8.38 6.64 -34.77
C GLN A 278 -8.99 5.85 -35.92
N GLU A 279 -10.13 6.34 -36.40
CA GLU A 279 -10.78 6.00 -37.68
C GLU A 279 -9.88 6.40 -38.86
N LYS A 280 -8.64 5.92 -38.90
CA LYS A 280 -7.88 5.90 -40.14
C LYS A 280 -7.78 4.46 -40.58
N GLU A 281 -8.72 4.12 -41.47
CA GLU A 281 -8.58 3.03 -42.44
C GLU A 281 -7.13 2.97 -42.93
N ASN A 282 -6.60 1.74 -42.98
CA ASN A 282 -5.28 1.38 -43.50
C ASN A 282 -4.06 1.58 -42.57
N GLN A 283 -4.20 1.26 -41.29
CA GLN A 283 -3.04 0.81 -40.50
C GLN A 283 -3.30 -0.55 -39.87
N THR A 284 -2.44 -1.49 -40.24
CA THR A 284 -2.28 -2.84 -39.72
C THR A 284 -1.91 -2.85 -38.23
N TRP A 285 -2.87 -2.56 -37.34
CA TRP A 285 -2.70 -2.80 -35.90
C TRP A 285 -2.51 -4.31 -35.57
N ASN A 286 -2.72 -5.18 -36.55
CA ASN A 286 -2.50 -6.64 -36.52
C ASN A 286 -1.02 -7.09 -36.61
N LEU A 287 -0.03 -6.19 -36.63
CA LEU A 287 1.38 -6.58 -36.57
C LEU A 287 1.79 -6.94 -35.13
N GLN A 288 1.65 -8.24 -34.80
CA GLN A 288 2.25 -8.97 -33.68
C GLN A 288 2.26 -8.23 -32.33
N ARG A 289 1.09 -8.13 -31.67
CA ARG A 289 1.01 -7.82 -30.23
C ARG A 289 1.74 -8.92 -29.45
N ALA A 290 3.02 -8.71 -29.19
CA ALA A 290 3.88 -9.61 -28.46
C ALA A 290 4.64 -8.83 -27.39
N LYS A 291 4.91 -9.48 -26.26
CA LYS A 291 5.63 -8.87 -25.14
C LYS A 291 6.80 -9.74 -24.73
N ASN A 292 7.97 -9.12 -24.66
CA ASN A 292 9.17 -9.74 -24.14
C ASN A 292 9.17 -9.61 -22.62
N LEU A 293 9.18 -10.76 -21.95
CA LEU A 293 9.07 -10.86 -20.51
C LEU A 293 10.35 -11.48 -19.95
N LYS A 294 10.84 -10.87 -18.87
CA LYS A 294 11.89 -11.41 -18.02
C LYS A 294 11.27 -11.80 -16.69
N VAL A 295 11.27 -13.09 -16.37
CA VAL A 295 10.86 -13.60 -15.06
C VAL A 295 12.07 -13.99 -14.24
N THR A 296 12.08 -13.65 -12.96
CA THR A 296 13.11 -14.06 -12.00
C THR A 296 12.42 -14.41 -10.69
N ILE A 297 12.64 -15.62 -10.18
CA ILE A 297 12.08 -16.07 -8.91
C ILE A 297 13.19 -16.04 -7.87
N VAL A 298 13.02 -15.25 -6.82
CA VAL A 298 14.01 -15.16 -5.72
C VAL A 298 13.38 -15.60 -4.40
N PRO A 299 14.15 -16.17 -3.46
CA PRO A 299 13.66 -16.43 -2.11
C PRO A 299 13.17 -15.13 -1.46
N SER A 300 12.08 -15.21 -0.70
CA SER A 300 11.64 -14.08 0.12
C SER A 300 12.47 -13.98 1.40
N ILE A 301 12.24 -12.92 2.17
CA ILE A 301 12.98 -12.62 3.39
C ILE A 301 12.81 -13.73 4.46
N LYS A 302 13.88 -13.96 5.23
CA LYS A 302 13.89 -14.95 6.32
C LYS A 302 13.20 -14.40 7.56
N GLU A 303 12.67 -15.29 8.40
CA GLU A 303 12.05 -14.94 9.70
C GLU A 303 13.01 -14.12 10.60
N SER A 304 14.31 -14.37 10.54
CA SER A 304 15.31 -13.59 11.28
C SER A 304 15.30 -12.09 10.92
N VAL A 305 14.90 -11.74 9.68
CA VAL A 305 14.80 -10.35 9.23
C VAL A 305 13.60 -9.68 9.87
N TYR A 306 12.44 -10.35 9.93
CA TYR A 306 11.25 -9.84 10.64
C TYR A 306 11.59 -9.49 12.10
N VAL A 307 12.24 -10.41 12.83
CA VAL A 307 12.60 -10.19 14.23
C VAL A 307 13.57 -9.02 14.38
N LYS A 308 14.63 -8.95 13.55
CA LYS A 308 15.60 -7.85 13.59
C LYS A 308 14.95 -6.50 13.32
N SER A 309 14.08 -6.42 12.31
CA SER A 309 13.37 -5.19 11.93
C SER A 309 12.37 -4.76 13.01
N SER A 310 11.62 -5.69 13.60
CA SER A 310 10.72 -5.39 14.73
C SER A 310 11.47 -4.88 15.96
N LEU A 311 12.57 -5.54 16.34
CA LEU A 311 13.40 -5.08 17.47
C LEU A 311 14.02 -3.70 17.19
N PHE A 312 14.49 -3.46 15.96
CA PHE A 312 15.04 -2.17 15.55
C PHE A 312 14.00 -1.04 15.68
N SER A 313 12.78 -1.22 15.17
CA SER A 313 11.72 -0.21 15.27
C SER A 313 11.34 0.08 16.73
N VAL A 314 11.14 -0.96 17.55
CA VAL A 314 10.80 -0.77 18.97
C VAL A 314 11.95 -0.10 19.72
N PHE A 315 13.19 -0.48 19.46
CA PHE A 315 14.37 0.10 20.11
C PHE A 315 14.52 1.60 19.81
N ILE A 316 14.33 2.01 18.55
CA ILE A 316 14.39 3.43 18.17
C ILE A 316 13.42 4.26 19.02
N PHE A 317 12.16 3.86 19.10
CA PHE A 317 11.15 4.65 19.83
C PHE A 317 11.28 4.52 21.35
N LEU A 318 11.67 3.35 21.87
CA LEU A 318 11.94 3.18 23.29
C LEU A 318 13.12 4.05 23.76
N SER A 319 14.08 4.34 22.88
CA SER A 319 15.19 5.23 23.21
C SER A 319 14.73 6.64 23.64
N PHE A 320 13.61 7.14 23.11
CA PHE A 320 13.03 8.43 23.50
C PHE A 320 12.46 8.39 24.93
N TYR A 321 11.87 7.27 25.32
CA TYR A 321 11.39 7.07 26.70
C TYR A 321 12.55 7.05 27.68
N VAL A 322 13.63 6.32 27.34
CA VAL A 322 14.86 6.30 28.14
C VAL A 322 15.47 7.71 28.22
N GLY A 323 15.54 8.43 27.10
CA GLY A 323 15.99 9.83 27.06
C GLY A 323 15.15 10.75 27.96
N CYS A 324 13.82 10.62 27.93
CA CYS A 324 12.93 11.36 28.80
C CYS A 324 13.19 11.04 30.28
N LEU A 325 13.30 9.76 30.64
CA LEU A 325 13.61 9.32 32.01
C LEU A 325 14.97 9.85 32.50
N LEU A 326 15.98 9.86 31.64
CA LEU A 326 17.30 10.44 31.96
C LEU A 326 17.20 11.95 32.22
N VAL A 327 16.41 12.69 31.41
CA VAL A 327 16.17 14.12 31.64
C VAL A 327 15.46 14.34 32.99
N VAL A 328 14.44 13.53 33.31
CA VAL A 328 13.76 13.58 34.61
C VAL A 328 14.75 13.28 35.75
N PHE A 329 15.56 12.24 35.62
CA PHE A 329 16.55 11.84 36.62
C PHE A 329 17.59 12.95 36.88
N VAL A 330 18.16 13.53 35.82
CA VAL A 330 19.11 14.65 35.92
C VAL A 330 18.45 15.85 36.60
N HIS A 331 17.19 16.15 36.28
CA HIS A 331 16.46 17.23 36.93
C HIS A 331 16.20 16.95 38.42
N CYS A 332 15.85 15.71 38.78
CA CYS A 332 15.68 15.30 40.18
C CYS A 332 16.98 15.40 40.97
N VAL A 333 18.10 14.93 40.42
CA VAL A 333 19.43 15.02 41.06
C VAL A 333 19.86 16.48 41.23
N ARG A 334 19.66 17.33 40.22
CA ARG A 334 19.94 18.77 40.31
C ARG A 334 19.08 19.45 41.38
N PHE A 335 17.81 19.09 41.48
CA PHE A 335 16.91 19.64 42.50
C PHE A 335 17.33 19.20 43.90
N GLN A 336 17.67 17.92 44.11
CA GLN A 336 18.18 17.43 45.38
C GLN A 336 19.49 18.13 45.78
N ARG A 337 20.42 18.34 44.85
CA ARG A 337 21.67 19.06 45.12
C ARG A 337 21.43 20.52 45.52
N LYS A 338 20.49 21.20 44.87
CA LYS A 338 20.11 22.59 45.21
C LYS A 338 19.38 22.70 46.55
N SER A 339 18.61 21.68 46.94
CA SER A 339 17.99 21.57 48.27
C SER A 339 19.02 21.32 49.37
N ILE A 340 20.11 20.60 49.08
CA ILE A 340 21.19 20.35 50.04
C ILE A 340 22.06 21.61 50.23
N ASP A 341 22.38 22.33 49.14
CA ASP A 341 23.14 23.60 49.22
C ASP A 341 22.31 24.76 49.83
N GLY A 342 20.97 24.71 49.75
CA GLY A 342 20.06 25.69 50.37
C GLY A 342 19.76 25.44 51.85
N SER A 343 20.11 24.27 52.40
CA SER A 343 19.82 23.90 53.79
C SER A 343 20.87 24.36 54.80
N PHE A 344 21.94 25.05 54.37
CA PHE A 344 23.02 25.54 55.26
C PHE A 344 22.86 27.00 55.71
N GLY A 345 21.69 27.61 55.56
CA GLY A 345 21.49 29.01 55.97
C GLY A 345 20.05 29.40 56.23
N SER A 346 19.47 28.94 57.35
CA SER A 346 18.57 29.71 58.23
C SER A 346 18.02 28.81 59.34
N ASN A 347 18.46 29.04 60.57
CA ASN A 347 17.86 28.53 61.80
C ASN A 347 16.70 29.44 62.26
N ASP A 348 15.77 28.83 63.00
CA ASP A 348 14.78 29.40 63.94
C ASP A 348 13.57 30.13 63.28
N ASP A 349 12.28 29.95 63.63
CA ASP A 349 11.61 29.59 64.88
C ASP A 349 10.19 28.97 64.67
N GLU A 350 9.67 28.39 65.75
CA GLU A 350 8.39 27.71 66.03
C GLU A 350 7.06 28.30 65.48
N SER A 351 6.06 27.43 65.22
CA SER A 351 4.88 27.26 66.13
C SER A 351 3.80 26.27 65.63
N SER A 352 3.41 25.43 66.59
CA SER A 352 2.29 24.49 66.78
C SER A 352 0.99 24.58 65.93
N SER A 353 0.41 23.41 65.57
CA SER A 353 -0.69 22.76 66.34
C SER A 353 -1.30 21.52 65.63
N SER A 354 -1.90 20.65 66.44
CA SER A 354 -2.18 19.21 66.32
C SER A 354 -3.41 18.77 65.47
N PRO A 355 -3.65 17.45 65.24
CA PRO A 355 -4.58 16.91 64.24
C PRO A 355 -5.94 16.44 64.79
N GLY A 356 -6.96 16.34 63.93
CA GLY A 356 -8.30 15.87 64.31
C GLY A 356 -9.14 15.23 63.19
N ARG A 357 -9.22 13.89 63.26
CA ARG A 357 -10.35 12.96 63.05
C ARG A 357 -11.13 12.83 61.72
N GLN A 358 -11.48 11.55 61.51
CA GLN A 358 -12.19 10.89 60.41
C GLN A 358 -13.69 10.64 60.72
N MET A 359 -14.47 10.48 59.64
CA MET A 359 -15.59 9.54 59.38
C MET A 359 -17.08 9.91 59.60
N SER A 360 -17.80 9.85 58.46
CA SER A 360 -19.18 9.35 58.14
C SER A 360 -20.45 9.89 58.81
N SER A 361 -21.49 10.15 57.98
CA SER A 361 -22.70 9.28 57.87
C SER A 361 -23.72 9.81 56.82
N SER A 362 -24.40 8.86 56.17
CA SER A 362 -25.43 8.97 55.12
C SER A 362 -26.86 9.21 55.63
N ASP A 363 -27.74 9.77 54.79
CA ASP A 363 -29.17 9.39 54.55
C ASP A 363 -29.73 10.30 53.43
N GLY A 364 -30.64 9.99 52.49
CA GLY A 364 -31.49 8.85 52.16
C GLY A 364 -32.52 9.28 51.07
N GLY A 365 -33.07 8.34 50.28
CA GLY A 365 -34.35 8.53 49.53
C GLY A 365 -34.39 8.30 48.00
N LEU A 366 -34.95 7.16 47.55
CA LEU A 366 -35.33 6.72 46.18
C LEU A 366 -36.79 7.15 45.79
N PRO A 367 -37.45 6.65 44.71
CA PRO A 367 -37.20 6.72 43.24
C PRO A 367 -38.50 7.07 42.42
N CYS A 368 -38.42 7.16 41.08
CA CYS A 368 -39.57 6.86 40.19
C CYS A 368 -39.14 6.47 38.76
N GLN A 369 -39.79 5.41 38.25
CA GLN A 369 -39.72 4.77 36.93
C GLN A 369 -40.66 5.44 35.90
N SER A 370 -40.37 5.27 34.60
CA SER A 370 -41.41 4.95 33.60
C SER A 370 -40.80 4.39 32.31
N ASP A 371 -41.31 3.24 31.88
CA ASP A 371 -40.97 2.44 30.70
C ASP A 371 -41.47 3.04 29.38
N THR A 372 -40.87 2.63 28.25
CA THR A 372 -41.64 2.31 27.03
C THR A 372 -40.88 1.31 26.15
N ASP A 373 -41.45 0.13 26.00
CA ASP A 373 -41.16 -0.87 24.97
C ASP A 373 -41.79 -0.45 23.63
N SER A 374 -41.11 -0.76 22.53
CA SER A 374 -41.80 -1.06 21.27
C SER A 374 -41.07 -2.18 20.54
N SER A 375 -41.73 -3.32 20.49
CA SER A 375 -41.41 -4.50 19.69
C SER A 375 -41.86 -4.32 18.24
N VAL A 376 -41.04 -4.78 17.30
CA VAL A 376 -41.47 -5.17 15.96
C VAL A 376 -40.73 -6.46 15.62
N GLU A 377 -41.50 -7.53 15.40
CA GLU A 377 -41.03 -8.74 14.76
C GLU A 377 -40.89 -8.49 13.26
N GLU A 378 -39.74 -8.86 12.68
CA GLU A 378 -39.64 -9.08 11.23
C GLU A 378 -39.15 -10.51 10.98
N SER A 379 -39.89 -11.14 10.08
CA SER A 379 -39.80 -12.50 9.57
C SER A 379 -38.49 -12.81 8.86
N ASP A 380 -38.04 -14.06 9.02
CA ASP A 380 -36.97 -14.71 8.26
C ASP A 380 -37.09 -14.46 6.75
N PHE A 381 -36.06 -13.83 6.18
CA PHE A 381 -35.73 -13.88 4.77
C PHE A 381 -34.24 -14.20 4.65
N ASP A 382 -33.93 -15.35 4.07
CA ASP A 382 -32.57 -15.79 3.75
C ASP A 382 -31.94 -14.79 2.78
N THR A 383 -31.13 -13.87 3.33
CA THR A 383 -30.21 -13.05 2.56
C THR A 383 -28.85 -13.12 3.26
N MET A 384 -27.89 -13.61 2.49
CA MET A 384 -26.46 -13.74 2.81
C MET A 384 -25.98 -12.60 3.72
N PRO A 385 -25.35 -12.86 4.88
CA PRO A 385 -25.04 -11.80 5.83
C PRO A 385 -24.06 -10.80 5.21
N ASP A 386 -24.50 -9.54 5.13
CA ASP A 386 -23.64 -8.40 4.91
C ASP A 386 -22.56 -8.38 6.00
N ILE A 387 -21.31 -8.46 5.54
CA ILE A 387 -20.11 -8.46 6.38
C ILE A 387 -19.89 -7.03 6.86
N GLU A 388 -20.47 -6.68 8.01
CA GLU A 388 -20.25 -5.40 8.68
C GLU A 388 -19.34 -5.60 9.92
N SER A 389 -18.02 -5.57 9.70
CA SER A 389 -17.01 -4.98 10.59
C SER A 389 -15.62 -5.06 9.92
N ASP A 390 -14.98 -3.91 9.75
CA ASP A 390 -13.67 -3.66 9.11
C ASP A 390 -13.51 -3.91 7.60
N LYS A 391 -13.93 -2.92 6.80
CA LYS A 391 -13.77 -2.88 5.34
C LYS A 391 -12.33 -3.12 4.84
N ASN A 392 -11.28 -2.85 5.61
CA ASN A 392 -9.89 -3.07 5.17
C ASN A 392 -9.40 -4.51 5.42
N ILE A 393 -9.79 -5.12 6.54
CA ILE A 393 -9.55 -6.54 6.82
C ILE A 393 -10.37 -7.40 5.85
N VAL A 394 -11.62 -7.00 5.60
CA VAL A 394 -12.48 -7.64 4.61
C VAL A 394 -11.85 -7.55 3.22
N ARG A 395 -11.33 -6.40 2.78
CA ARG A 395 -10.65 -6.30 1.46
C ARG A 395 -9.38 -7.14 1.37
N THR A 396 -8.60 -7.24 2.44
CA THR A 396 -7.42 -8.12 2.46
C THR A 396 -7.83 -9.59 2.35
N LYS A 397 -8.92 -9.98 3.03
CA LYS A 397 -9.57 -11.28 2.82
C LYS A 397 -10.09 -11.44 1.40
N VAL A 398 -10.72 -10.43 0.80
CA VAL A 398 -11.17 -10.47 -0.60
C VAL A 398 -10.00 -10.68 -1.55
N VAL A 399 -8.87 -9.98 -1.38
CA VAL A 399 -7.65 -10.23 -2.18
C VAL A 399 -7.16 -11.66 -1.99
N ASN A 400 -7.15 -12.16 -0.75
CA ASN A 400 -6.68 -13.51 -0.46
C ASN A 400 -7.63 -14.62 -0.95
N VAL A 401 -8.93 -14.34 -0.98
CA VAL A 401 -9.99 -15.28 -1.41
C VAL A 401 -10.16 -15.26 -2.93
N THR A 402 -10.18 -14.08 -3.54
CA THR A 402 -10.32 -13.91 -5.01
C THR A 402 -9.01 -14.09 -5.76
N GLY A 403 -7.87 -13.94 -5.07
CA GLY A 403 -6.54 -13.92 -5.67
C GLY A 403 -6.24 -12.65 -6.49
N ASN A 404 -7.17 -11.69 -6.55
CA ASN A 404 -7.01 -10.48 -7.33
C ASN A 404 -6.13 -9.45 -6.59
N GLN A 405 -4.86 -9.34 -6.99
CA GLN A 405 -3.93 -8.38 -6.39
C GLN A 405 -4.00 -6.98 -7.02
N ASP A 406 -4.91 -6.72 -7.95
CA ASP A 406 -5.18 -5.39 -8.51
C ASP A 406 -6.06 -4.52 -7.60
N ILE A 407 -6.59 -5.07 -6.51
CA ILE A 407 -7.45 -4.32 -5.58
C ILE A 407 -6.65 -3.30 -4.74
N CYS A 408 -5.41 -3.64 -4.37
CA CYS A 408 -4.58 -2.83 -3.46
C CYS A 408 -3.30 -2.34 -4.16
N TYR A 409 -2.90 -1.11 -3.87
CA TYR A 409 -1.80 -0.40 -4.52
C TYR A 409 -0.50 -0.47 -3.68
N TYR A 410 -0.01 -1.69 -3.40
CA TYR A 410 1.23 -1.85 -2.63
C TYR A 410 2.49 -1.66 -3.47
N ASN A 411 3.60 -1.35 -2.78
CA ASN A 411 4.92 -1.68 -3.27
C ASN A 411 5.19 -3.20 -3.14
N PHE A 412 4.67 -4.00 -4.08
CA PHE A 412 4.76 -5.46 -4.03
C PHE A 412 6.21 -6.02 -4.01
N LEU A 413 7.22 -5.21 -4.38
CA LEU A 413 8.62 -5.60 -4.26
C LEU A 413 9.16 -5.53 -2.83
N CYS A 414 8.50 -4.78 -1.94
CA CYS A 414 8.85 -4.63 -0.53
C CYS A 414 7.66 -4.91 0.43
N ALA A 415 6.56 -5.48 -0.08
CA ALA A 415 5.42 -5.84 0.76
C ALA A 415 5.68 -7.19 1.43
N HIS A 416 5.79 -7.16 2.76
CA HIS A 416 6.09 -8.35 3.55
C HIS A 416 4.86 -8.87 4.29
N PRO A 417 4.31 -10.03 3.89
CA PRO A 417 3.14 -10.58 4.54
C PRO A 417 3.48 -11.20 5.90
N LEU A 418 2.56 -11.09 6.86
CA LEU A 418 2.63 -11.80 8.14
C LEU A 418 1.20 -12.21 8.57
N GLY A 419 0.92 -13.51 8.55
CA GLY A 419 -0.43 -14.02 8.82
C GLY A 419 -1.43 -13.55 7.76
N VAL A 420 -2.45 -12.79 8.19
CA VAL A 420 -3.52 -12.24 7.31
C VAL A 420 -3.12 -10.88 6.72
N LEU A 421 -2.05 -10.26 7.20
CA LEU A 421 -1.64 -8.92 6.81
C LEU A 421 -0.68 -9.00 5.63
N SER A 422 -1.01 -8.34 4.52
CA SER A 422 -0.18 -8.37 3.29
C SER A 422 1.06 -7.46 3.34
N ALA A 423 1.01 -6.38 4.12
CA ALA A 423 2.06 -5.37 4.23
C ALA A 423 2.36 -5.05 5.71
N PHE A 424 2.95 -6.01 6.43
CA PHE A 424 3.24 -5.87 7.86
C PHE A 424 4.29 -4.79 8.16
N ASN A 425 5.23 -4.57 7.22
CA ASN A 425 6.23 -3.51 7.31
C ASN A 425 5.62 -2.11 7.47
N ASN A 426 4.56 -1.79 6.71
CA ASN A 426 3.87 -0.51 6.81
C ASN A 426 3.13 -0.29 8.14
N ILE A 427 2.68 -1.37 8.80
CA ILE A 427 2.06 -1.30 10.13
C ILE A 427 3.13 -1.04 11.17
N LEU A 428 4.26 -1.74 11.07
CA LEU A 428 5.38 -1.59 11.98
C LEU A 428 6.03 -0.21 11.87
N SER A 429 6.11 0.38 10.69
CA SER A 429 6.65 1.73 10.48
C SER A 429 5.80 2.81 11.15
N ASN A 430 4.48 2.62 11.20
CA ASN A 430 3.53 3.52 11.84
C ASN A 430 3.47 3.44 13.38
N LEU A 431 4.06 2.41 13.98
CA LEU A 431 4.11 2.24 15.43
C LEU A 431 4.77 3.44 16.14
N GLY A 432 5.68 4.14 15.45
CA GLY A 432 6.35 5.34 15.95
C GLY A 432 5.41 6.47 16.34
N HIS A 433 4.39 6.75 15.52
CA HIS A 433 3.39 7.77 15.79
C HIS A 433 2.63 7.48 17.10
N VAL A 434 2.25 6.22 17.30
CA VAL A 434 1.55 5.77 18.53
C VAL A 434 2.45 5.89 19.76
N LEU A 435 3.67 5.39 19.68
CA LEU A 435 4.61 5.39 20.82
C LEU A 435 5.05 6.82 21.18
N LEU A 436 5.35 7.67 20.20
CA LEU A 436 5.74 9.05 20.48
C LEU A 436 4.55 9.93 20.89
N GLY A 437 3.36 9.67 20.37
CA GLY A 437 2.11 10.30 20.84
C GLY A 437 1.83 9.98 22.31
N LEU A 438 1.96 8.72 22.71
CA LEU A 438 1.84 8.33 24.13
C LEU A 438 2.89 8.99 25.01
N LEU A 439 4.16 9.05 24.56
CA LEU A 439 5.22 9.74 25.28
C LEU A 439 4.90 11.23 25.47
N PHE A 440 4.41 11.89 24.42
CA PHE A 440 3.99 13.29 24.49
C PHE A 440 2.85 13.48 25.50
N LEU A 441 1.84 12.61 25.51
CA LEU A 441 0.77 12.64 26.50
C LEU A 441 1.28 12.50 27.94
N LEU A 442 2.26 11.62 28.17
CA LEU A 442 2.89 11.48 29.49
C LEU A 442 3.65 12.75 29.92
N ILE A 443 4.34 13.41 28.98
CA ILE A 443 5.03 14.68 29.23
C ILE A 443 4.01 15.79 29.57
N VAL A 444 2.92 15.88 28.82
CA VAL A 444 1.82 16.84 29.06
C VAL A 444 1.15 16.57 30.40
N LEU A 445 0.83 15.29 30.69
CA LEU A 445 0.23 14.87 31.96
C LEU A 445 1.09 15.26 33.17
N ARG A 446 2.41 15.04 33.07
CA ARG A 446 3.33 15.44 34.13
C ARG A 446 3.29 16.96 34.35
N ARG A 447 3.33 17.76 33.28
CA ARG A 447 3.27 19.23 33.37
C ARG A 447 1.94 19.71 33.94
N ASP A 448 0.83 19.11 33.52
CA ASP A 448 -0.52 19.43 33.99
C ASP A 448 -0.68 19.14 35.49
N ILE A 449 -0.25 17.96 35.96
CA ILE A 449 -0.28 17.62 37.39
C ILE A 449 0.56 18.62 38.21
N LEU A 450 1.77 18.96 37.76
CA LEU A 450 2.62 19.93 38.45
C LEU A 450 1.97 21.32 38.50
N HIS A 451 1.36 21.76 37.40
CA HIS A 451 0.68 23.05 37.35
C HIS A 451 -0.56 23.09 38.25
N ARG A 452 -1.40 22.03 38.25
CA ARG A 452 -2.57 21.95 39.14
C ARG A 452 -2.18 21.99 40.61
N ARG A 453 -1.12 21.27 41.00
CA ARG A 453 -0.59 21.33 42.37
C ARG A 453 -0.12 22.73 42.75
N ALA A 454 0.51 23.46 41.84
CA ALA A 454 0.93 24.84 42.08
C ALA A 454 -0.28 25.78 42.23
N LEU A 455 -1.35 25.58 41.45
CA LEU A 455 -2.62 26.31 41.60
C LEU A 455 -3.31 26.00 42.94
N GLU A 456 -3.37 24.73 43.33
CA GLU A 456 -3.93 24.30 44.64
C GLU A 456 -3.13 24.90 45.81
N ALA A 457 -1.81 24.99 45.67
CA ALA A 457 -0.93 25.65 46.64
C ALA A 457 -1.00 27.19 46.60
N LYS A 458 -1.83 27.77 45.71
CA LYS A 458 -1.96 29.22 45.48
C LYS A 458 -0.61 29.90 45.20
N ASP A 459 0.27 29.23 44.47
CA ASP A 459 1.56 29.78 44.09
C ASP A 459 1.36 31.02 43.20
N ILE A 460 2.00 32.13 43.57
CA ILE A 460 1.92 33.42 42.86
C ILE A 460 2.34 33.25 41.40
N PHE A 461 3.37 32.43 41.14
CA PHE A 461 3.85 32.17 39.79
C PHE A 461 2.81 31.47 38.91
N ALA A 462 1.99 30.58 39.48
CA ALA A 462 0.93 29.88 38.74
C ALA A 462 -0.30 30.78 38.49
N MET A 463 -0.57 31.72 39.39
CA MET A 463 -1.76 32.58 39.32
C MET A 463 -1.56 33.86 38.48
N GLU A 464 -0.38 34.48 38.52
CA GLU A 464 -0.18 35.84 37.97
C GLU A 464 0.96 35.95 36.93
N TYR A 465 1.81 34.92 36.82
CA TYR A 465 2.96 34.91 35.92
C TYR A 465 2.76 33.91 34.78
N GLY A 466 3.55 34.10 33.72
CA GLY A 466 3.58 33.26 32.54
C GLY A 466 2.30 33.26 31.71
N ILE A 467 2.38 32.66 30.53
CA ILE A 467 1.20 32.49 29.67
C ILE A 467 0.21 31.52 30.36
N PRO A 468 -1.09 31.84 30.44
CA PRO A 468 -2.11 30.93 30.94
C PRO A 468 -2.03 29.55 30.27
N LYS A 469 -1.82 28.51 31.07
CA LYS A 469 -1.57 27.15 30.57
C LYS A 469 -2.90 26.43 30.34
N HIS A 470 -3.23 26.18 29.07
CA HIS A 470 -4.35 25.33 28.66
C HIS A 470 -3.82 24.01 28.07
N PHE A 471 -3.89 22.93 28.86
CA PHE A 471 -3.37 21.61 28.45
C PHE A 471 -4.31 20.82 27.53
N GLY A 472 -5.60 21.18 27.45
CA GLY A 472 -6.61 20.46 26.66
C GLY A 472 -6.23 20.26 25.19
N LEU A 473 -5.74 21.30 24.51
CA LEU A 473 -5.28 21.18 23.11
C LEU A 473 -4.05 20.28 22.97
N PHE A 474 -3.13 20.28 23.94
CA PHE A 474 -1.97 19.39 23.89
C PHE A 474 -2.37 17.92 24.04
N TYR A 475 -3.35 17.61 24.89
CA TYR A 475 -3.92 16.25 24.94
C TYR A 475 -4.57 15.87 23.61
N ALA A 476 -5.34 16.77 22.99
CA ALA A 476 -5.94 16.54 21.69
C ALA A 476 -4.88 16.29 20.59
N MET A 477 -3.80 17.06 20.57
CA MET A 477 -2.67 16.87 19.65
C MET A 477 -1.98 15.51 19.85
N GLY A 478 -1.73 15.11 21.10
CA GLY A 478 -1.12 13.81 21.40
C GLY A 478 -1.99 12.62 20.99
N ILE A 479 -3.31 12.70 21.24
CA ILE A 479 -4.27 11.69 20.79
C ILE A 479 -4.37 11.68 19.27
N ALA A 480 -4.40 12.85 18.61
CA ALA A 480 -4.43 12.94 17.16
C ALA A 480 -3.20 12.26 16.53
N LEU A 481 -2.00 12.43 17.11
CA LEU A 481 -0.79 11.75 16.65
C LEU A 481 -0.85 10.22 16.84
N MET A 482 -1.46 9.73 17.92
CA MET A 482 -1.68 8.29 18.08
C MET A 482 -2.68 7.75 17.06
N MET A 483 -3.77 8.48 16.83
CA MET A 483 -4.81 8.10 15.87
C MET A 483 -4.30 8.14 14.43
N GLU A 484 -3.44 9.10 14.09
CA GLU A 484 -2.70 9.13 12.83
C GLU A 484 -1.96 7.81 12.60
N GLY A 485 -1.17 7.34 13.57
CA GLY A 485 -0.46 6.06 13.44
C GLY A 485 -1.39 4.85 13.24
N VAL A 486 -2.52 4.80 13.95
CA VAL A 486 -3.49 3.71 13.81
C VAL A 486 -4.18 3.73 12.44
N LEU A 487 -4.66 4.89 12.01
CA LEU A 487 -5.43 5.02 10.78
C LEU A 487 -4.55 4.96 9.53
N SER A 488 -3.31 5.46 9.61
CA SER A 488 -2.29 5.28 8.58
C SER A 488 -1.94 3.81 8.40
N ALA A 489 -1.73 3.07 9.50
CA ALA A 489 -1.53 1.63 9.44
C ALA A 489 -2.74 0.92 8.81
N CYS A 490 -3.96 1.28 9.21
CA CYS A 490 -5.20 0.73 8.64
C CYS A 490 -5.34 1.02 7.14
N TYR A 491 -4.91 2.18 6.65
CA TYR A 491 -4.88 2.50 5.22
C TYR A 491 -3.89 1.60 4.48
N HIS A 492 -2.65 1.52 4.98
CA HIS A 492 -1.59 0.76 4.35
C HIS A 492 -1.78 -0.77 4.41
N VAL A 493 -2.73 -1.26 5.22
CA VAL A 493 -3.17 -2.67 5.15
C VAL A 493 -3.71 -3.03 3.77
N CYS A 494 -4.35 -2.11 3.02
CA CYS A 494 -4.74 -2.27 1.61
C CYS A 494 -5.01 -0.90 0.99
N PRO A 495 -3.99 -0.19 0.47
CA PRO A 495 -4.15 1.17 -0.02
C PRO A 495 -4.99 1.21 -1.29
N ASN A 496 -6.03 2.03 -1.30
CA ASN A 496 -6.92 2.26 -2.44
C ASN A 496 -7.56 3.67 -2.41
N TYR A 497 -8.26 4.02 -3.49
CA TYR A 497 -8.96 5.30 -3.63
C TYR A 497 -10.07 5.55 -2.59
N SER A 498 -10.63 4.52 -1.97
CA SER A 498 -11.70 4.69 -0.97
C SER A 498 -11.20 4.88 0.46
N ASN A 499 -9.95 4.53 0.76
CA ASN A 499 -9.43 4.57 2.13
C ASN A 499 -8.21 5.49 2.33
N PHE A 500 -7.66 6.10 1.27
CA PHE A 500 -6.55 7.06 1.40
C PHE A 500 -6.87 8.27 2.30
N GLN A 501 -8.16 8.60 2.46
CA GLN A 501 -8.61 9.71 3.30
C GLN A 501 -8.43 9.42 4.80
N PHE A 502 -8.33 8.15 5.22
CA PHE A 502 -8.12 7.81 6.63
C PHE A 502 -6.81 8.36 7.18
N ASP A 503 -5.76 8.33 6.37
CA ASP A 503 -4.44 8.88 6.69
C ASP A 503 -4.47 10.41 6.61
N THR A 504 -4.78 10.93 5.41
CA THR A 504 -4.68 12.37 5.12
C THR A 504 -5.59 13.26 6.00
N SER A 505 -6.75 12.76 6.46
CA SER A 505 -7.67 13.54 7.30
C SER A 505 -7.10 13.88 8.68
N PHE A 506 -6.35 12.97 9.30
CA PHE A 506 -5.74 13.20 10.60
C PHE A 506 -4.51 14.10 10.50
N MET A 507 -3.78 14.05 9.39
CA MET A 507 -2.76 15.06 9.06
C MET A 507 -3.35 16.49 9.05
N TYR A 508 -4.54 16.70 8.47
CA TYR A 508 -5.22 18.01 8.52
C TYR A 508 -5.60 18.42 9.93
N MET A 509 -6.13 17.48 10.72
CA MET A 509 -6.49 17.76 12.11
C MET A 509 -5.26 18.12 12.95
N ILE A 510 -4.14 17.41 12.79
CA ILE A 510 -2.88 17.74 13.46
C ILE A 510 -2.41 19.14 13.07
N ALA A 511 -2.38 19.46 11.76
CA ALA A 511 -1.97 20.77 11.30
C ALA A 511 -2.87 21.89 11.84
N GLY A 512 -4.19 21.67 11.81
CA GLY A 512 -5.18 22.59 12.35
C GLY A 512 -5.08 22.80 13.86
N LEU A 513 -4.92 21.72 14.63
CA LEU A 513 -4.71 21.80 16.08
C LEU A 513 -3.42 22.54 16.42
N CYS A 514 -2.35 22.35 15.64
CA CYS A 514 -1.10 23.10 15.79
C CYS A 514 -1.32 24.61 15.54
N MET A 515 -2.06 24.98 14.48
CA MET A 515 -2.40 26.38 14.19
C MET A 515 -3.27 27.00 15.29
N LEU A 516 -4.31 26.29 15.75
CA LEU A 516 -5.15 26.73 16.87
C LEU A 516 -4.33 26.91 18.14
N LYS A 517 -3.40 25.99 18.43
CA LYS A 517 -2.54 26.08 19.61
C LYS A 517 -1.58 27.27 19.53
N LEU A 518 -0.96 27.51 18.38
CA LEU A 518 -0.12 28.70 18.16
C LEU A 518 -0.93 29.98 18.41
N TYR A 519 -2.14 30.06 17.88
CA TYR A 519 -3.01 31.23 18.07
C TYR A 519 -3.43 31.47 19.52
N GLN A 520 -3.88 30.41 20.20
CA GLN A 520 -4.31 30.49 21.59
C GLN A 520 -3.19 30.93 22.54
N THR A 521 -1.92 30.66 22.20
CA THR A 521 -0.78 30.94 23.09
C THR A 521 -0.61 32.43 23.39
N ARG A 522 -0.93 33.31 22.44
CA ARG A 522 -0.92 34.78 22.66
C ARG A 522 -2.31 35.39 22.83
N HIS A 523 -3.36 34.60 22.55
CA HIS A 523 -4.75 35.03 22.68
C HIS A 523 -5.54 34.07 23.58
N PRO A 524 -5.19 33.94 24.87
CA PRO A 524 -5.82 32.99 25.78
C PRO A 524 -7.32 33.27 26.01
N ASP A 525 -7.74 34.53 25.82
CA ASP A 525 -9.14 34.95 25.95
C ASP A 525 -10.01 34.52 24.76
N ILE A 526 -9.39 34.14 23.63
CA ILE A 526 -10.09 33.71 22.41
C ILE A 526 -10.02 32.19 22.33
N ASN A 527 -10.93 31.53 23.05
CA ASN A 527 -11.10 30.08 22.97
C ASN A 527 -12.15 29.73 21.91
N ALA A 528 -11.73 29.07 20.83
CA ALA A 528 -12.65 28.42 19.91
C ALA A 528 -13.40 27.32 20.68
N SER A 529 -14.74 27.30 20.58
CA SER A 529 -15.50 26.20 21.16
C SER A 529 -15.14 24.90 20.44
N ALA A 530 -15.10 23.78 21.17
CA ALA A 530 -14.78 22.49 20.56
C ALA A 530 -15.71 22.19 19.37
N TYR A 531 -17.00 22.50 19.51
CA TYR A 531 -18.00 22.32 18.46
C TYR A 531 -17.69 23.13 17.19
N SER A 532 -17.26 24.39 17.32
CA SER A 532 -16.92 25.20 16.14
C SER A 532 -15.64 24.72 15.45
N ALA A 533 -14.64 24.29 16.23
CA ALA A 533 -13.42 23.70 15.70
C ALA A 533 -13.72 22.39 14.94
N TYR A 534 -14.47 21.46 15.53
CA TYR A 534 -14.85 20.20 14.87
C TYR A 534 -15.70 20.43 13.61
N ALA A 535 -16.67 21.35 13.67
CA ALA A 535 -17.46 21.71 12.49
C ALA A 535 -16.57 22.27 11.36
N SER A 536 -15.58 23.10 11.69
CA SER A 536 -14.63 23.64 10.70
C SER A 536 -13.79 22.54 10.05
N PHE A 537 -13.30 21.57 10.82
CA PHE A 537 -12.57 20.41 10.28
C PHE A 537 -13.46 19.53 9.40
N ALA A 538 -14.71 19.30 9.81
CA ALA A 538 -15.66 18.53 9.01
C ALA A 538 -15.92 19.18 7.64
N VAL A 539 -16.07 20.50 7.59
CA VAL A 539 -16.25 21.25 6.32
C VAL A 539 -15.00 21.12 5.44
N VAL A 540 -13.80 21.24 5.99
CA VAL A 540 -12.54 21.08 5.24
C VAL A 540 -12.41 19.66 4.68
N ILE A 541 -12.72 18.64 5.48
CA ILE A 541 -12.68 17.24 5.04
C ILE A 541 -13.72 17.01 3.95
N MET A 542 -14.95 17.51 4.10
CA MET A 542 -16.00 17.41 3.08
C MET A 542 -15.57 18.08 1.76
N LEU A 543 -15.00 19.29 1.81
CA LEU A 543 -14.46 19.96 0.62
C LEU A 543 -13.35 19.15 -0.04
N THR A 544 -12.53 18.47 0.76
CA THR A 544 -11.48 17.57 0.26
C THR A 544 -12.09 16.37 -0.47
N VAL A 545 -13.10 15.72 0.11
CA VAL A 545 -13.81 14.60 -0.54
C VAL A 545 -14.43 15.05 -1.86
N LEU A 546 -15.08 16.22 -1.89
CA LEU A 546 -15.65 16.80 -3.11
C LEU A 546 -14.56 17.08 -4.15
N GLY A 547 -13.42 17.62 -3.74
CA GLY A 547 -12.31 17.88 -4.67
C GLY A 547 -11.65 16.63 -5.22
N VAL A 548 -11.62 15.54 -4.46
CA VAL A 548 -11.14 14.24 -4.95
C VAL A 548 -12.11 13.67 -6.00
N VAL A 549 -13.42 13.80 -5.79
CA VAL A 549 -14.45 13.27 -6.69
C VAL A 549 -14.60 14.11 -7.97
N PHE A 550 -14.70 15.43 -7.84
CA PHE A 550 -15.00 16.34 -8.97
C PHE A 550 -13.74 16.99 -9.57
N GLY A 551 -12.63 17.08 -8.84
CA GLY A 551 -11.44 17.83 -9.26
C GLY A 551 -10.77 17.31 -10.53
N LYS A 552 -11.02 16.07 -10.95
CA LYS A 552 -10.41 15.46 -12.14
C LYS A 552 -10.93 16.05 -13.46
N ASN A 553 -12.25 16.22 -13.58
CA ASN A 553 -12.89 16.54 -14.87
C ASN A 553 -13.55 17.93 -14.87
N ASP A 554 -13.81 18.49 -13.69
CA ASP A 554 -14.66 19.66 -13.55
C ASP A 554 -13.85 20.94 -13.27
N VAL A 555 -13.70 21.79 -14.29
CA VAL A 555 -13.05 23.10 -14.14
C VAL A 555 -13.85 24.03 -13.21
N TRP A 556 -15.18 23.88 -13.18
CA TRP A 556 -16.04 24.69 -12.33
C TRP A 556 -15.69 24.53 -10.84
N PHE A 557 -15.34 23.31 -10.42
CA PHE A 557 -14.96 23.02 -9.04
C PHE A 557 -13.71 23.83 -8.65
N TRP A 558 -12.69 23.84 -9.51
CA TRP A 558 -11.45 24.59 -9.27
C TRP A 558 -11.67 26.09 -9.21
N ILE A 559 -12.56 26.65 -10.03
CA ILE A 559 -12.93 28.07 -10.00
C ILE A 559 -13.60 28.42 -8.67
N ILE A 560 -14.62 27.65 -8.27
CA ILE A 560 -15.36 27.89 -7.02
C ILE A 560 -14.44 27.72 -5.82
N PHE A 561 -13.66 26.63 -5.77
CA PHE A 561 -12.72 26.38 -4.69
C PHE A 561 -11.70 27.51 -4.56
N SER A 562 -11.12 27.97 -5.67
CA SER A 562 -10.12 29.05 -5.64
C SER A 562 -10.70 30.38 -5.18
N ALA A 563 -11.94 30.70 -5.60
CA ALA A 563 -12.65 31.88 -5.11
C ALA A 563 -12.89 31.78 -3.60
N ILE A 564 -13.39 30.65 -3.10
CA ILE A 564 -13.60 30.40 -1.67
C ILE A 564 -12.28 30.51 -0.91
N HIS A 565 -11.21 29.91 -1.42
CA HIS A 565 -9.89 29.91 -0.79
C HIS A 565 -9.32 31.33 -0.66
N ILE A 566 -9.38 32.13 -1.73
CA ILE A 566 -8.94 33.54 -1.71
C ILE A 566 -9.79 34.35 -0.73
N LEU A 567 -11.11 34.23 -0.78
CA LEU A 567 -12.02 34.96 0.12
C LEU A 567 -11.81 34.57 1.58
N ALA A 568 -11.65 33.28 1.89
CA ALA A 568 -11.39 32.77 3.22
C ALA A 568 -10.03 33.23 3.76
N SER A 569 -8.97 33.19 2.94
CA SER A 569 -7.64 33.68 3.33
C SER A 569 -7.63 35.18 3.64
N LEU A 570 -8.36 35.98 2.86
CA LEU A 570 -8.56 37.42 3.09
C LEU A 570 -9.37 37.70 4.36
N ALA A 571 -10.47 36.96 4.56
CA ALA A 571 -11.30 37.10 5.75
C ALA A 571 -10.53 36.76 7.03
N LEU A 572 -9.79 35.64 7.03
CA LEU A 572 -8.95 35.23 8.15
C LEU A 572 -7.85 36.28 8.42
N SER A 573 -7.20 36.77 7.37
CA SER A 573 -6.18 37.82 7.50
C SER A 573 -6.73 39.11 8.11
N THR A 574 -7.95 39.49 7.71
CA THR A 574 -8.65 40.67 8.26
C THR A 574 -8.99 40.46 9.73
N GLN A 575 -9.48 39.28 10.11
CA GLN A 575 -9.76 38.94 11.51
C GLN A 575 -8.49 38.96 12.37
N ILE A 576 -7.37 38.44 11.87
CA ILE A 576 -6.08 38.44 12.57
C ILE A 576 -5.55 39.88 12.73
N TYR A 577 -5.63 40.72 11.69
CA TYR A 577 -5.15 42.11 11.75
C TYR A 577 -5.86 42.95 12.82
N TYR A 578 -7.20 42.82 12.93
CA TYR A 578 -8.02 43.54 13.90
C TYR A 578 -8.22 42.82 15.24
N MET A 579 -7.44 41.77 15.51
CA MET A 579 -7.50 40.97 16.75
C MET A 579 -8.91 40.49 17.10
N GLY A 580 -9.70 40.09 16.10
CA GLY A 580 -11.07 39.60 16.32
C GLY A 580 -12.08 40.62 16.85
N ARG A 581 -11.72 41.91 16.99
CA ARG A 581 -12.68 42.98 17.31
C ARG A 581 -13.69 43.24 16.19
N PHE A 582 -13.39 42.74 15.00
CA PHE A 582 -14.30 42.72 13.86
C PHE A 582 -15.28 41.55 14.00
N LYS A 583 -16.36 41.74 14.75
CA LYS A 583 -17.47 40.77 14.80
C LYS A 583 -18.23 40.78 13.48
N ILE A 584 -18.23 39.64 12.79
CA ILE A 584 -19.09 39.40 11.63
C ILE A 584 -20.44 38.94 12.18
N ASP A 585 -21.31 39.88 12.52
CA ASP A 585 -22.70 39.55 12.87
C ASP A 585 -23.44 39.14 11.58
N VAL A 586 -23.89 37.89 11.54
CA VAL A 586 -24.54 37.23 10.39
C VAL A 586 -25.97 37.75 10.13
N SER A 587 -26.46 38.68 10.95
CA SER A 587 -27.84 39.17 10.92
C SER A 587 -28.09 40.47 10.15
N ASP A 588 -27.08 41.07 9.50
CA ASP A 588 -27.28 42.27 8.67
C ASP A 588 -27.10 41.94 7.17
N PRO A 589 -28.12 42.14 6.31
CA PRO A 589 -28.04 41.81 4.89
C PRO A 589 -27.13 42.80 4.13
N ASP A 590 -26.00 42.29 3.65
CA ASP A 590 -25.18 42.63 2.47
C ASP A 590 -24.68 44.08 2.22
N LEU A 591 -25.20 45.13 2.86
CA LEU A 591 -24.77 46.53 2.61
C LEU A 591 -23.89 47.12 3.72
N GLY A 592 -23.86 46.51 4.91
CA GLY A 592 -23.07 46.97 6.07
C GLY A 592 -21.58 46.60 6.00
N ILE A 593 -21.25 45.48 5.35
CA ILE A 593 -19.88 44.94 5.23
C ILE A 593 -19.02 45.84 4.36
N PHE A 594 -19.51 46.20 3.16
CA PHE A 594 -18.81 47.12 2.25
C PHE A 594 -18.72 48.54 2.82
N ARG A 595 -19.74 49.00 3.55
CA ARG A 595 -19.74 50.34 4.14
C ARG A 595 -18.78 50.46 5.33
N ARG A 596 -18.67 49.43 6.18
CA ARG A 596 -17.65 49.36 7.25
C ARG A 596 -16.25 49.15 6.70
N ALA A 597 -16.06 48.26 5.73
CA ALA A 597 -14.77 48.08 5.06
C ALA A 597 -14.32 49.36 4.35
N ALA A 598 -15.21 50.05 3.63
CA ALA A 598 -14.93 51.33 3.00
C ALA A 598 -14.68 52.45 4.03
N MET A 599 -15.38 52.46 5.17
CA MET A 599 -15.17 53.44 6.23
C MET A 599 -13.81 53.24 6.94
N VAL A 600 -13.41 52.00 7.19
CA VAL A 600 -12.08 51.63 7.71
C VAL A 600 -10.98 51.95 6.71
N PHE A 601 -11.19 51.65 5.42
CA PHE A 601 -10.26 52.03 4.36
C PHE A 601 -10.18 53.56 4.18
N TYR A 602 -11.29 54.28 4.32
CA TYR A 602 -11.34 55.74 4.25
C TYR A 602 -10.65 56.38 5.47
N THR A 603 -10.81 55.83 6.68
CA THR A 603 -10.13 56.34 7.88
C THR A 603 -8.62 56.04 7.86
N ASP A 604 -8.21 54.82 7.49
CA ASP A 604 -6.80 54.42 7.48
C ASP A 604 -6.01 54.94 6.24
N CYS A 605 -6.63 55.11 5.07
CA CYS A 605 -5.93 55.65 3.87
C CYS A 605 -6.08 57.16 3.67
N VAL A 606 -7.20 57.78 4.09
CA VAL A 606 -7.49 59.19 3.76
C VAL A 606 -7.28 60.12 4.96
N GLN A 607 -7.52 59.67 6.20
CA GLN A 607 -7.39 60.52 7.40
C GLN A 607 -6.05 60.37 8.14
N GLN A 608 -5.42 59.20 8.10
CA GLN A 608 -4.09 58.96 8.67
C GLN A 608 -3.07 58.71 7.55
N CYS A 609 -2.25 59.71 7.25
CA CYS A 609 -1.14 59.58 6.31
C CYS A 609 -0.18 58.46 6.75
N SER A 610 -0.26 57.32 6.04
CA SER A 610 0.85 56.44 5.65
C SER A 610 1.51 55.53 6.71
N ARG A 611 0.90 55.23 7.86
CA ARG A 611 1.41 54.15 8.74
C ARG A 611 0.29 53.25 9.25
N PRO A 612 0.22 51.99 8.78
CA PRO A 612 -0.62 50.97 9.38
C PRO A 612 -0.33 50.82 10.88
N LEU A 613 -1.39 50.66 11.67
CA LEU A 613 -1.33 50.61 13.13
C LEU A 613 -0.36 49.52 13.66
N TYR A 614 -0.21 48.41 12.91
CA TYR A 614 0.71 47.31 13.21
C TYR A 614 1.51 46.88 11.96
N MET A 615 2.62 47.58 11.68
CA MET A 615 3.42 47.36 10.47
C MET A 615 3.95 45.93 10.32
N ASP A 616 4.41 45.33 11.41
CA ASP A 616 5.01 43.99 11.39
C ASP A 616 3.97 42.90 11.08
N ARG A 617 2.74 43.05 11.59
CA ARG A 617 1.62 42.15 11.29
C ARG A 617 1.13 42.31 9.85
N MET A 618 1.09 43.55 9.35
CA MET A 618 0.66 43.88 7.99
C MET A 618 1.56 43.21 6.93
N VAL A 619 2.89 43.36 7.06
CA VAL A 619 3.86 42.78 6.11
C VAL A 619 3.72 41.26 6.05
N LEU A 620 3.54 40.62 7.21
CA LEU A 620 3.37 39.17 7.27
C LEU A 620 2.05 38.71 6.64
N LEU A 621 0.93 39.37 6.94
CA LEU A 621 -0.37 39.02 6.37
C LEU A 621 -0.35 39.18 4.84
N ILE A 622 0.34 40.20 4.32
CA ILE A 622 0.54 40.35 2.87
C ILE A 622 1.33 39.15 2.32
N MET A 623 2.45 38.79 2.94
CA MET A 623 3.23 37.61 2.52
C MET A 623 2.42 36.32 2.58
N GLY A 624 1.65 36.09 3.64
CA GLY A 624 0.77 34.92 3.78
C GLY A 624 -0.33 34.87 2.71
N ASN A 625 -0.95 36.01 2.39
CA ASN A 625 -1.93 36.08 1.30
C ASN A 625 -1.28 35.81 -0.07
N LEU A 626 -0.09 36.37 -0.33
CA LEU A 626 0.64 36.11 -1.59
C LEU A 626 0.94 34.61 -1.77
N VAL A 627 1.34 33.92 -0.71
CA VAL A 627 1.57 32.47 -0.75
C VAL A 627 0.27 31.71 -1.01
N ASN A 628 -0.82 32.02 -0.29
CA ASN A 628 -2.12 31.37 -0.51
C ASN A 628 -2.69 31.64 -1.92
N TRP A 629 -2.55 32.86 -2.44
CA TRP A 629 -2.96 33.18 -3.81
C TRP A 629 -2.11 32.46 -4.85
N SER A 630 -0.83 32.22 -4.57
CA SER A 630 0.04 31.41 -5.41
C SER A 630 -0.44 29.95 -5.45
N PHE A 631 -0.87 29.37 -4.32
CA PHE A 631 -1.51 28.06 -4.29
C PHE A 631 -2.80 28.03 -5.10
N ALA A 632 -3.70 29.01 -4.91
CA ALA A 632 -4.96 29.09 -5.66
C ALA A 632 -4.71 29.15 -7.18
N LEU A 633 -3.74 29.96 -7.62
CA LEU A 633 -3.36 30.06 -9.03
C LEU A 633 -2.76 28.76 -9.55
N PHE A 634 -1.87 28.12 -8.77
CA PHE A 634 -1.31 26.82 -9.11
C PHE A 634 -2.41 25.75 -9.28
N GLY A 635 -3.39 25.72 -8.38
CA GLY A 635 -4.54 24.82 -8.46
C GLY A 635 -5.37 25.02 -9.73
N LEU A 636 -5.66 26.28 -10.10
CA LEU A 636 -6.40 26.60 -11.33
C LEU A 636 -5.67 26.19 -12.62
N ILE A 637 -4.35 26.35 -12.66
CA ILE A 637 -3.55 26.08 -13.86
C ILE A 637 -3.32 24.57 -14.01
N TYR A 638 -2.75 23.95 -12.97
CA TYR A 638 -2.24 22.57 -13.05
C TYR A 638 -3.29 21.52 -12.73
N ARG A 639 -4.33 21.86 -11.93
CA ARG A 639 -5.43 20.96 -11.53
C ARG A 639 -4.91 19.56 -11.12
N PRO A 640 -4.09 19.48 -10.05
CA PRO A 640 -3.51 18.22 -9.61
C PRO A 640 -4.60 17.18 -9.32
N ARG A 641 -4.34 15.92 -9.69
CA ARG A 641 -5.28 14.80 -9.48
C ARG A 641 -5.41 14.45 -7.99
N ASP A 642 -4.31 14.49 -7.26
CA ASP A 642 -4.31 14.35 -5.80
C ASP A 642 -4.68 15.70 -5.13
N PHE A 643 -5.99 15.95 -5.07
CA PHE A 643 -6.52 17.14 -4.39
C PHE A 643 -6.23 17.13 -2.88
N ALA A 644 -6.10 15.96 -2.26
CA ALA A 644 -5.86 15.86 -0.83
C ALA A 644 -4.42 16.28 -0.48
N SER A 645 -3.42 15.75 -1.18
CA SER A 645 -2.04 16.24 -1.01
C SER A 645 -1.89 17.73 -1.31
N TYR A 646 -2.65 18.27 -2.27
CA TYR A 646 -2.71 19.72 -2.53
C TYR A 646 -3.27 20.51 -1.33
N MET A 647 -4.40 20.07 -0.75
CA MET A 647 -4.96 20.66 0.47
C MET A 647 -4.00 20.58 1.65
N LEU A 648 -3.31 19.44 1.81
CA LEU A 648 -2.31 19.25 2.86
C LEU A 648 -1.18 20.26 2.73
N GLY A 649 -0.69 20.49 1.51
CA GLY A 649 0.33 21.49 1.22
C GLY A 649 -0.06 22.90 1.69
N ILE A 650 -1.32 23.30 1.49
CA ILE A 650 -1.85 24.57 1.97
C ILE A 650 -1.81 24.65 3.51
N PHE A 651 -2.30 23.61 4.20
CA PHE A 651 -2.32 23.57 5.67
C PHE A 651 -0.92 23.63 6.28
N ILE A 652 0.00 22.81 5.77
CA ILE A 652 1.38 22.76 6.26
C ILE A 652 2.12 24.06 5.96
N CYS A 653 1.97 24.63 4.76
CA CYS A 653 2.63 25.89 4.42
C CYS A 653 2.14 27.05 5.32
N ASN A 654 0.83 27.15 5.56
CA ASN A 654 0.27 28.14 6.48
C ASN A 654 0.74 27.92 7.93
N LEU A 655 0.80 26.67 8.40
CA LEU A 655 1.34 26.35 9.71
C LEU A 655 2.81 26.78 9.85
N LEU A 656 3.64 26.51 8.85
CA LEU A 656 5.05 26.90 8.86
C LEU A 656 5.24 28.42 8.80
N LEU A 657 4.46 29.11 7.97
CA LEU A 657 4.46 30.57 7.92
C LEU A 657 4.07 31.16 9.28
N TYR A 658 3.06 30.57 9.93
CA TYR A 658 2.61 31.05 11.23
C TYR A 658 3.61 30.78 12.35
N LEU A 659 4.23 29.59 12.35
CA LEU A 659 5.30 29.26 13.30
C LEU A 659 6.52 30.18 13.11
N ALA A 660 6.93 30.44 11.87
CA ALA A 660 8.03 31.36 11.56
C ALA A 660 7.72 32.78 12.04
N PHE A 661 6.50 33.27 11.79
CA PHE A 661 6.04 34.55 12.32
C PHE A 661 6.13 34.61 13.84
N TYR A 662 5.63 33.58 14.51
CA TYR A 662 5.64 33.51 15.97
C TYR A 662 7.06 33.65 16.52
N ILE A 663 8.01 32.91 15.96
CA ILE A 663 9.42 32.96 16.36
C ILE A 663 10.03 34.34 16.06
N ILE A 664 9.76 34.92 14.88
CA ILE A 664 10.26 36.25 14.51
C ILE A 664 9.75 37.32 15.49
N MET A 665 8.46 37.32 15.81
CA MET A 665 7.87 38.28 16.74
C MET A 665 8.43 38.10 18.15
N LYS A 666 8.60 36.85 18.60
CA LYS A 666 9.26 36.54 19.89
C LYS A 666 10.65 37.19 19.96
N LEU A 667 11.47 37.03 18.92
CA LEU A 667 12.81 37.62 18.84
C LEU A 667 12.77 39.15 18.80
N ARG A 668 11.82 39.77 18.09
CA ARG A 668 11.68 41.24 18.02
C ARG A 668 11.19 41.84 19.32
N SER A 669 10.35 41.12 20.06
CA SER A 669 9.90 41.48 21.42
C SER A 669 10.98 41.28 22.48
N SER A 670 12.22 40.93 22.08
CA SER A 670 13.35 40.70 22.99
C SER A 670 13.14 39.55 23.99
N GLU A 671 12.24 38.61 23.66
CA GLU A 671 12.05 37.37 24.40
C GLU A 671 13.13 36.34 24.02
N LYS A 672 13.50 35.45 24.95
CA LYS A 672 14.64 34.54 24.76
C LYS A 672 14.18 33.14 24.41
N VAL A 673 14.77 32.53 23.39
CA VAL A 673 14.59 31.10 23.13
C VAL A 673 15.54 30.32 24.02
N LEU A 674 14.98 29.56 24.98
CA LEU A 674 15.77 28.72 25.88
C LEU A 674 16.53 27.62 25.10
N PRO A 675 17.63 27.06 25.66
CA PRO A 675 18.42 26.04 24.95
C PRO A 675 17.64 24.77 24.58
N VAL A 676 16.66 24.38 25.40
CA VAL A 676 15.81 23.19 25.15
C VAL A 676 14.92 23.38 23.90
N PRO A 677 14.06 24.41 23.82
CA PRO A 677 13.28 24.66 22.60
C PRO A 677 14.16 24.97 21.39
N LEU A 678 15.32 25.63 21.55
CA LEU A 678 16.27 25.84 20.45
C LEU A 678 16.78 24.50 19.88
N PHE A 679 17.18 23.56 20.75
CA PHE A 679 17.55 22.21 20.33
C PHE A 679 16.40 21.52 19.60
N CYS A 680 15.18 21.58 20.15
CA CYS A 680 14.00 20.99 19.52
C CYS A 680 13.68 21.62 18.15
N ILE A 681 13.87 22.93 17.97
CA ILE A 681 13.67 23.62 16.67
C ILE A 681 14.67 23.11 15.63
N VAL A 682 15.96 23.04 16.00
CA VAL A 682 17.01 22.55 15.08
C VAL A 682 16.78 21.07 14.74
N ALA A 683 16.47 20.24 15.74
CA ALA A 683 16.14 18.83 15.53
C ALA A 683 14.91 18.67 14.61
N THR A 684 13.86 19.45 14.85
CA THR A 684 12.65 19.48 14.02
C THR A 684 12.98 19.81 12.57
N ALA A 685 13.75 20.87 12.32
CA ALA A 685 14.10 21.29 10.96
C ALA A 685 14.93 20.23 10.22
N VAL A 686 15.92 19.62 10.89
CA VAL A 686 16.77 18.59 10.28
C VAL A 686 15.97 17.32 9.96
N VAL A 687 15.14 16.86 10.90
CA VAL A 687 14.37 15.62 10.71
C VAL A 687 13.25 15.82 9.69
N TRP A 688 12.58 16.98 9.66
CA TRP A 688 11.61 17.28 8.59
C TRP A 688 12.25 17.35 7.21
N ALA A 689 13.44 17.95 7.08
CA ALA A 689 14.15 17.98 5.80
C ALA A 689 14.47 16.57 5.30
N ALA A 690 14.91 15.68 6.20
CA ALA A 690 15.12 14.27 5.88
C ALA A 690 13.80 13.54 5.54
N ALA A 691 12.73 13.77 6.30
CA ALA A 691 11.42 13.18 6.04
C ALA A 691 10.89 13.59 4.66
N LEU A 692 10.95 14.87 4.31
CA LEU A 692 10.47 15.39 3.03
C LEU A 692 11.22 14.79 1.84
N TYR A 693 12.52 14.49 1.98
CA TYR A 693 13.26 13.78 0.93
C TYR A 693 12.63 12.42 0.58
N PHE A 694 12.26 11.64 1.60
CA PHE A 694 11.62 10.33 1.41
C PHE A 694 10.15 10.47 1.00
N PHE A 695 9.43 11.48 1.48
CA PHE A 695 8.04 11.76 1.10
C PHE A 695 7.87 11.93 -0.42
N PHE A 696 8.81 12.59 -1.09
CA PHE A 696 8.75 12.78 -2.54
C PHE A 696 9.17 11.53 -3.37
N GLN A 697 9.60 10.44 -2.72
CA GLN A 697 9.89 9.16 -3.37
C GLN A 697 8.60 8.34 -3.50
N ASN A 698 7.77 8.67 -4.49
CA ASN A 698 6.51 7.95 -4.72
C ASN A 698 6.74 6.49 -5.17
N LEU A 699 6.43 5.53 -4.28
CA LEU A 699 6.55 4.09 -4.54
C LEU A 699 5.27 3.44 -5.06
N SER A 700 4.11 4.03 -4.76
CA SER A 700 2.79 3.62 -5.26
C SER A 700 1.95 4.85 -5.63
N SER A 701 0.88 4.64 -6.38
CA SER A 701 -0.01 5.73 -6.83
C SER A 701 -1.40 5.20 -7.12
N TRP A 702 -2.39 5.68 -6.36
CA TRP A 702 -3.81 5.39 -6.60
C TRP A 702 -4.41 6.25 -7.72
N GLU A 703 -3.68 7.23 -8.26
CA GLU A 703 -4.14 8.09 -9.37
C GLU A 703 -4.26 7.38 -10.73
N GLY A 704 -3.58 6.24 -10.89
CA GLY A 704 -3.53 5.43 -12.09
C GLY A 704 -4.11 4.04 -11.86
N THR A 705 -3.91 3.12 -12.81
CA THR A 705 -4.30 1.72 -12.60
C THR A 705 -3.31 0.98 -11.68
N PRO A 706 -3.72 -0.17 -11.11
CA PRO A 706 -2.81 -1.01 -10.32
C PRO A 706 -1.55 -1.39 -11.12
N ALA A 707 -1.71 -1.69 -12.42
CA ALA A 707 -0.59 -1.99 -13.32
C ALA A 707 0.38 -0.81 -13.48
N GLU A 708 -0.13 0.41 -13.67
CA GLU A 708 0.69 1.62 -13.77
C GLU A 708 1.41 1.96 -12.45
N SER A 709 0.72 1.79 -11.32
CA SER A 709 1.30 1.98 -9.99
C SER A 709 2.53 1.08 -9.78
N ARG A 710 2.49 -0.17 -10.27
CA ARG A 710 3.59 -1.13 -10.12
C ARG A 710 4.87 -0.74 -10.84
N GLU A 711 4.82 0.15 -11.84
CA GLU A 711 6.05 0.65 -12.49
C GLU A 711 6.98 1.35 -11.48
N ARG A 712 6.39 1.96 -10.46
CA ARG A 712 7.08 2.70 -9.39
C ARG A 712 7.62 1.81 -8.28
N ASN A 713 7.20 0.55 -8.19
CA ASN A 713 7.68 -0.40 -7.18
C ASN A 713 9.22 -0.49 -7.20
N ARG A 714 9.81 -0.47 -6.01
CA ARG A 714 11.25 -0.58 -5.75
C ARG A 714 11.51 -1.61 -4.65
N GLU A 715 12.71 -2.17 -4.67
CA GLU A 715 13.20 -3.06 -3.62
C GLU A 715 13.29 -2.31 -2.27
N CYS A 716 13.26 -3.05 -1.16
CA CYS A 716 13.46 -2.49 0.17
C CYS A 716 14.85 -1.86 0.32
N VAL A 717 14.95 -0.79 1.12
CA VAL A 717 16.20 -0.03 1.31
C VAL A 717 16.82 -0.34 2.67
N LEU A 718 16.04 -0.30 3.75
CA LEU A 718 16.53 -0.44 5.11
C LEU A 718 16.24 -1.84 5.66
N LEU A 719 17.30 -2.52 6.12
CA LEU A 719 17.26 -3.87 6.69
C LEU A 719 16.61 -4.94 5.79
N GLU A 720 16.56 -4.70 4.47
CA GLU A 720 15.82 -5.53 3.50
C GLU A 720 14.32 -5.69 3.86
N PHE A 721 13.76 -4.73 4.60
CA PHE A 721 12.40 -4.84 5.16
C PHE A 721 11.57 -3.55 5.05
N PHE A 722 12.21 -2.38 5.11
CA PHE A 722 11.54 -1.09 5.01
C PHE A 722 11.89 -0.40 3.70
N ASP A 723 10.88 0.19 3.06
CA ASP A 723 11.04 1.01 1.86
C ASP A 723 11.17 2.51 2.19
N ASP A 724 11.27 3.35 1.14
CA ASP A 724 11.37 4.81 1.30
C ASP A 724 10.18 5.40 2.09
N HIS A 725 8.97 4.85 1.91
CA HIS A 725 7.76 5.34 2.57
C HIS A 725 7.72 4.95 4.06
N ASP A 726 8.20 3.75 4.38
CA ASP A 726 8.38 3.33 5.78
C ASP A 726 9.41 4.20 6.52
N ILE A 727 10.49 4.60 5.84
CA ILE A 727 11.49 5.52 6.41
C ILE A 727 10.86 6.91 6.63
N TRP A 728 10.01 7.36 5.71
CA TRP A 728 9.24 8.59 5.90
C TRP A 728 8.40 8.53 7.19
N HIS A 729 7.67 7.43 7.44
CA HIS A 729 6.90 7.23 8.67
C HIS A 729 7.73 7.36 9.95
N PHE A 730 8.93 6.77 9.99
CA PHE A 730 9.82 6.89 11.15
C PHE A 730 10.28 8.33 11.39
N LEU A 731 10.65 9.03 10.32
CA LEU A 731 11.16 10.39 10.38
C LEU A 731 10.04 11.40 10.68
N SER A 732 8.88 11.26 10.06
CA SER A 732 7.72 12.14 10.26
C SER A 732 7.19 12.03 11.69
N ALA A 733 7.08 10.82 12.25
CA ALA A 733 6.71 10.62 13.66
C ALA A 733 7.66 11.35 14.61
N THR A 734 8.97 11.23 14.35
CA THR A 734 10.02 11.90 15.14
C THR A 734 9.94 13.43 14.98
N ALA A 735 9.72 13.93 13.76
CA ALA A 735 9.65 15.35 13.47
C ALA A 735 8.40 16.01 14.10
N LEU A 736 7.25 15.33 14.05
CA LEU A 736 6.01 15.76 14.71
C LEU A 736 6.16 15.81 16.22
N PHE A 737 6.79 14.79 16.82
CA PHE A 737 7.08 14.77 18.25
C PHE A 737 7.92 15.98 18.69
N PHE A 738 9.01 16.28 17.98
CA PHE A 738 9.81 17.47 18.29
C PHE A 738 9.05 18.77 18.03
N SER A 739 8.22 18.83 16.98
CA SER A 739 7.37 19.99 16.67
C SER A 739 6.38 20.26 17.82
N PHE A 740 5.77 19.23 18.39
CA PHE A 740 4.89 19.35 19.54
C PHE A 740 5.65 19.77 20.80
N LEU A 741 6.87 19.28 21.00
CA LEU A 741 7.74 19.74 22.08
C LEU A 741 8.15 21.21 21.91
N VAL A 742 8.38 21.68 20.69
CA VAL A 742 8.58 23.12 20.41
C VAL A 742 7.35 23.89 20.89
N LEU A 743 6.15 23.55 20.43
CA LEU A 743 4.91 24.23 20.84
C LEU A 743 4.66 24.18 22.35
N LEU A 744 5.11 23.11 23.03
CA LEU A 744 4.95 22.95 24.47
C LEU A 744 5.95 23.78 25.30
N THR A 745 7.15 24.04 24.77
CA THR A 745 8.29 24.60 25.53
C THR A 745 8.78 25.96 25.04
N LEU A 746 8.30 26.44 23.89
CA LEU A 746 8.79 27.66 23.25
C LEU A 746 8.66 28.91 24.14
N ASP A 747 7.65 28.96 25.00
CA ASP A 747 7.36 30.09 25.89
C ASP A 747 7.66 29.81 27.37
N ASP A 748 8.44 28.77 27.67
CA ASP A 748 8.88 28.48 29.05
C ASP A 748 9.78 29.61 29.62
N ASP A 749 10.34 30.50 28.78
CA ASP A 749 11.12 31.68 29.24
C ASP A 749 10.26 32.74 29.92
N LEU A 750 8.95 32.75 29.64
CA LEU A 750 8.00 33.73 30.16
C LEU A 750 7.38 33.31 31.50
N ASP A 751 7.66 32.10 32.01
CA ASP A 751 7.06 31.58 33.24
C ASP A 751 7.32 32.46 34.48
N VAL A 752 8.35 33.32 34.45
CA VAL A 752 8.70 34.28 35.51
C VAL A 752 8.36 35.74 35.16
N VAL A 753 7.70 35.99 34.03
CA VAL A 753 7.26 37.32 33.60
C VAL A 753 5.79 37.52 33.98
N ARG A 754 5.45 38.68 34.53
CA ARG A 754 4.07 39.00 34.94
C ARG A 754 3.16 39.10 33.70
N ARG A 755 1.96 38.53 33.76
CA ARG A 755 1.07 38.34 32.60
C ARG A 755 0.75 39.60 31.80
N ASP A 756 0.55 40.70 32.48
CA ASP A 756 0.23 42.02 31.90
C ASP A 756 1.42 42.68 31.18
N GLN A 757 2.63 42.16 31.36
CA GLN A 757 3.85 42.63 30.67
C GLN A 757 4.18 41.80 29.43
N ILE A 758 3.46 40.71 29.18
CA ILE A 758 3.70 39.84 28.04
C ILE A 758 3.08 40.48 26.79
N PRO A 759 3.87 40.77 25.74
CA PRO A 759 3.34 41.36 24.51
C PRO A 759 2.48 40.35 23.74
N VAL A 760 1.37 40.85 23.18
CA VAL A 760 0.47 40.12 22.29
C VAL A 760 0.73 40.54 20.86
N PHE A 761 0.91 39.58 19.94
CA PHE A 761 1.20 39.84 18.53
C PHE A 761 0.44 38.95 17.55
#